data_AF-A0A6N9TYD1-F1
#
_entry.id   AF-A0A6N9TYD1-F1
#
_cell.length_a   1.000
_cell.length_b   1.000
_cell.length_c   1.000
_cell.angle_alpha   90.00
_cell.angle_beta   90.00
_cell.angle_gamma   90.00
#
_symmetry.space_group_name_H-M   'P 1'
#
loop_
_entity.id
_entity.type
_entity.pdbx_description
1 polymer ?
#
loop_
_entity_poly.entity_id
_entity_poly.type
_entity_poly.pdbx_seq_one_letter_code
_entity_poly.pdbx_strand_id
1 'polypeptide(L)'
;MISTAIRLARVGSRSELAAAILMMLGYPCIMVAALLPDIWFFAAATAVTYVSDWYLHQRGSYLVNRLSKVRAGLPIRFLLRQLMVILLLARLDLAEEPLFFVAVACFLVFYGLQAPHGALTTLLRLRRTMPIVTRNVDLHAVRIPDAPPQRLLHRSAEKMLHLDIPAMAGFVVAAQTGSVVFGYAGAALTLLLGVAYNAALLPYVRRGRLAPPAPAVLKALDTWMREYRPTVVLYFSGSAESAYQGNMWLETMAAVEGRPLIVMRERNLVPQLADTSVPVVCVPAGTHLMNLDLSTVRVCLYPANVGKNIHMLRVPTMKHVFIGHGDSDKLASVNPFSKVYDEVWTAGRAGRDRYALADVGVRDEDIVEVGRPQLAPIETWTGTTKNPVPTVLYAPTWEGWDDNPGNTSLLLAGENIVRGLLNADRPVRVIYKPHPFTGIRSAKAKAVDFRIKAMIGKAAQERAADPRWVKEASSAAAGLRAARAELAGIEARLDELVKPGRAGGDDAEESRVSLADPARQAELATLRAAWDDAYWRTFGWWEHRTVDGAQPKLYDCFNQSDAMVSDISSVVSDFLASGKPYAVTDSAQLGAEEFKRQNTAVRAAVILSNGAEELGQLLDAVNDPATDPLAGPRRELKRYLLGPDEPTSMEQFNAAVRALTAKAEARNAGVAQRIGEQGAPKPDPEASSSGAGDGEAESVAAATAAADPDVP
;
A
#
# COMPACT_ATOMS: atom_id res chain seq x y z
N MET A 1 10.54 19.48 -27.86
CA MET A 1 9.21 20.16 -27.82
C MET A 1 8.12 19.29 -27.17
N ILE A 2 7.89 18.05 -27.61
CA ILE A 2 6.83 17.17 -27.04
C ILE A 2 7.05 16.86 -25.53
N SER A 3 8.28 16.60 -25.11
CA SER A 3 8.63 16.37 -23.69
C SER A 3 8.33 17.58 -22.78
N THR A 4 8.57 18.79 -23.29
CA THR A 4 8.32 20.04 -22.59
C THR A 4 6.82 20.32 -22.45
N ALA A 5 6.04 20.05 -23.50
CA ALA A 5 4.57 20.16 -23.47
C ALA A 5 3.92 19.16 -22.50
N ILE A 6 4.45 17.93 -22.40
CA ILE A 6 3.99 16.92 -21.42
C ILE A 6 4.25 17.40 -19.98
N ARG A 7 5.43 17.99 -19.70
CA ARG A 7 5.74 18.57 -18.37
C ARG A 7 4.90 19.80 -18.06
N LEU A 8 4.68 20.69 -19.02
CA LEU A 8 3.88 21.92 -18.87
C LEU A 8 2.39 21.62 -18.66
N ALA A 9 1.84 20.66 -19.39
CA ALA A 9 0.45 20.22 -19.25
C ALA A 9 0.24 19.21 -18.09
N ARG A 10 1.32 18.70 -17.49
CA ARG A 10 1.33 17.65 -16.44
C ARG A 10 0.45 16.45 -16.82
N VAL A 11 0.60 15.98 -18.04
CA VAL A 11 -0.15 14.84 -18.58
C VAL A 11 0.69 13.57 -18.48
N GLY A 12 0.11 12.43 -18.10
CA GLY A 12 0.86 11.21 -17.76
C GLY A 12 1.51 10.50 -18.96
N SER A 13 1.01 10.75 -20.17
CA SER A 13 1.46 10.07 -21.39
C SER A 13 1.23 10.88 -22.66
N ARG A 14 1.91 10.53 -23.77
CA ARG A 14 1.65 11.11 -25.10
C ARG A 14 0.21 10.91 -25.56
N SER A 15 -0.37 9.74 -25.26
CA SER A 15 -1.76 9.42 -25.58
C SER A 15 -2.76 10.29 -24.83
N GLU A 16 -2.52 10.56 -23.54
CA GLU A 16 -3.36 11.49 -22.80
C GLU A 16 -3.22 12.93 -23.32
N LEU A 17 -2.03 13.35 -23.75
CA LEU A 17 -1.85 14.68 -24.33
C LEU A 17 -2.60 14.81 -25.66
N ALA A 18 -2.56 13.78 -26.49
CA ALA A 18 -3.33 13.73 -27.73
C ALA A 18 -4.84 13.80 -27.45
N ALA A 19 -5.35 12.99 -26.52
CA ALA A 19 -6.76 13.01 -26.12
C ALA A 19 -7.17 14.38 -25.54
N ALA A 20 -6.31 15.02 -24.74
CA ALA A 20 -6.54 16.36 -24.21
C ALA A 20 -6.66 17.42 -25.32
N ILE A 21 -5.77 17.38 -26.31
CA ILE A 21 -5.79 18.30 -27.45
C ILE A 21 -7.04 18.05 -28.30
N LEU A 22 -7.36 16.80 -28.61
CA LEU A 22 -8.56 16.43 -29.36
C LEU A 22 -9.84 16.86 -28.65
N MET A 23 -9.91 16.70 -27.33
CA MET A 23 -11.03 17.18 -26.53
C MET A 23 -11.16 18.71 -26.61
N MET A 24 -10.06 19.46 -26.42
CA MET A 24 -10.09 20.93 -26.42
C MET A 24 -10.41 21.52 -27.79
N LEU A 25 -9.79 21.01 -28.86
CA LEU A 25 -10.03 21.46 -30.23
C LEU A 25 -11.38 20.97 -30.76
N GLY A 26 -11.89 19.85 -30.25
CA GLY A 26 -13.17 19.29 -30.66
C GLY A 26 -14.35 20.23 -30.38
N TYR A 27 -14.38 20.97 -29.28
CA TYR A 27 -15.48 21.90 -28.98
C TYR A 27 -15.62 23.04 -30.01
N PRO A 28 -14.55 23.76 -30.38
CA PRO A 28 -14.59 24.68 -31.52
C PRO A 28 -15.03 24.01 -32.83
N CYS A 29 -14.58 22.78 -33.12
CA CYS A 29 -15.01 22.05 -34.32
C CYS A 29 -16.51 21.75 -34.31
N ILE A 30 -17.07 21.30 -33.18
CA ILE A 30 -18.50 21.07 -33.01
C ILE A 30 -19.29 22.38 -33.22
N MET A 31 -18.81 23.48 -32.64
CA MET A 31 -19.43 24.80 -32.81
C MET A 31 -19.45 25.24 -34.28
N VAL A 32 -18.31 25.13 -34.98
CA VAL A 32 -18.21 25.47 -36.40
C VAL A 32 -19.12 24.59 -37.24
N ALA A 33 -19.15 23.29 -36.97
CA ALA A 33 -20.05 22.35 -37.65
C ALA A 33 -21.52 22.70 -37.44
N ALA A 34 -21.92 23.10 -36.23
CA ALA A 34 -23.27 23.54 -35.93
C ALA A 34 -23.64 24.86 -36.63
N LEU A 35 -22.70 25.81 -36.72
CA LEU A 35 -22.92 27.11 -37.38
C LEU A 35 -22.99 27.01 -38.92
N LEU A 36 -22.21 26.09 -39.51
CA LEU A 36 -22.17 25.74 -40.94
C LEU A 36 -23.15 24.60 -41.34
N PRO A 37 -24.18 24.37 -40.52
CA PRO A 37 -24.92 23.12 -40.34
C PRO A 37 -24.41 21.84 -41.07
N ASP A 38 -23.14 21.47 -40.89
CA ASP A 38 -22.57 20.24 -41.45
C ASP A 38 -22.77 19.07 -40.46
N ILE A 39 -23.74 18.20 -40.78
CA ILE A 39 -24.16 17.10 -39.90
C ILE A 39 -23.05 16.04 -39.73
N TRP A 40 -22.31 15.71 -40.78
CA TRP A 40 -21.27 14.68 -40.72
C TRP A 40 -20.05 15.17 -39.95
N PHE A 41 -19.64 16.40 -40.20
CA PHE A 41 -18.56 17.02 -39.44
C PHE A 41 -18.95 17.19 -37.96
N PHE A 42 -20.20 17.58 -37.69
CA PHE A 42 -20.73 17.67 -36.33
C PHE A 42 -20.70 16.32 -35.61
N ALA A 43 -21.18 15.26 -36.27
CA ALA A 43 -21.21 13.91 -35.72
C ALA A 43 -19.80 13.40 -35.40
N ALA A 44 -18.85 13.56 -36.33
CA ALA A 44 -17.47 13.14 -36.17
C ALA A 44 -16.77 13.91 -35.04
N ALA A 45 -16.89 15.24 -35.01
CA ALA A 45 -16.29 16.08 -33.96
C ALA A 45 -16.89 15.76 -32.58
N THR A 46 -18.21 15.56 -32.51
CA THR A 46 -18.91 15.16 -31.29
C THR A 46 -18.42 13.81 -30.77
N ALA A 47 -18.33 12.80 -31.64
CA ALA A 47 -17.81 11.48 -31.27
C ALA A 47 -16.37 11.54 -30.74
N VAL A 48 -15.50 12.32 -31.40
CA VAL A 48 -14.12 12.55 -30.93
C VAL A 48 -14.10 13.16 -29.53
N THR A 49 -14.97 14.13 -29.24
CA THR A 49 -15.03 14.72 -27.88
C THR A 49 -15.53 13.74 -26.83
N TYR A 50 -16.50 12.85 -27.13
CA TYR A 50 -16.93 11.81 -26.18
C TYR A 50 -15.83 10.80 -25.91
N VAL A 51 -15.20 10.26 -26.96
CA VAL A 51 -14.13 9.26 -26.84
C VAL A 51 -12.92 9.83 -26.09
N SER A 52 -12.54 11.07 -26.41
CA SER A 52 -11.42 11.74 -25.74
C SER A 52 -11.72 11.98 -24.26
N ASP A 53 -12.93 12.43 -23.94
CA ASP A 53 -13.36 12.70 -22.56
C ASP A 53 -13.42 11.41 -21.73
N TRP A 54 -14.00 10.34 -22.29
CA TRP A 54 -14.03 9.01 -21.68
C TRP A 54 -12.60 8.47 -21.44
N TYR A 55 -11.71 8.55 -22.43
CA TYR A 55 -10.33 8.09 -22.30
C TYR A 55 -9.57 8.81 -21.18
N LEU A 56 -9.74 10.13 -21.08
CA LEU A 56 -9.07 10.94 -20.06
C LEU A 56 -9.56 10.62 -18.65
N HIS A 57 -10.85 10.32 -18.46
CA HIS A 57 -11.39 9.86 -17.17
C HIS A 57 -10.94 8.44 -16.83
N GLN A 58 -10.89 7.55 -17.82
CA GLN A 58 -10.38 6.19 -17.64
C GLN A 58 -8.96 6.18 -17.10
N ARG A 59 -8.12 7.09 -17.58
CA ARG A 59 -6.74 7.28 -17.15
C ARG A 59 -6.58 8.10 -15.85
N GLY A 60 -7.65 8.67 -15.30
CA GLY A 60 -7.57 9.54 -14.12
C GLY A 60 -6.70 10.77 -14.36
N SER A 61 -6.70 11.32 -15.59
CA SER A 61 -5.76 12.35 -16.00
C SER A 61 -5.87 13.61 -15.13
N TYR A 62 -4.73 14.11 -14.64
CA TYR A 62 -4.65 15.31 -13.80
C TYR A 62 -5.25 16.56 -14.46
N LEU A 63 -5.23 16.62 -15.79
CA LEU A 63 -5.82 17.69 -16.58
C LEU A 63 -7.35 17.81 -16.36
N VAL A 64 -8.05 16.68 -16.25
CA VAL A 64 -9.51 16.66 -16.04
C VAL A 64 -9.87 17.33 -14.71
N ASN A 65 -9.07 17.10 -13.67
CA ASN A 65 -9.23 17.72 -12.34
C ASN A 65 -8.90 19.22 -12.32
N ARG A 66 -8.14 19.74 -13.29
CA ARG A 66 -7.87 21.17 -13.45
C ARG A 66 -8.97 21.89 -14.21
N LEU A 67 -9.59 21.22 -15.19
CA LEU A 67 -10.65 21.82 -15.99
C LEU A 67 -11.87 22.25 -15.15
N SER A 68 -12.16 21.54 -14.05
CA SER A 68 -13.17 21.98 -13.08
C SER A 68 -12.84 23.35 -12.45
N LYS A 69 -11.54 23.67 -12.24
CA LYS A 69 -11.09 24.94 -11.65
C LYS A 69 -11.27 26.14 -12.58
N VAL A 70 -11.33 25.91 -13.90
CA VAL A 70 -11.54 26.96 -14.92
C VAL A 70 -12.97 26.94 -15.46
N ARG A 71 -13.93 26.42 -14.70
CA ARG A 71 -15.35 26.30 -15.10
C ARG A 71 -15.55 25.48 -16.41
N ALA A 72 -14.63 24.57 -16.71
CA ALA A 72 -14.75 23.57 -17.78
C ALA A 72 -14.91 22.16 -17.18
N GLY A 73 -15.62 22.09 -16.05
CA GLY A 73 -15.88 20.84 -15.33
C GLY A 73 -16.69 19.85 -16.16
N LEU A 74 -16.69 18.60 -15.71
CA LEU A 74 -17.35 17.49 -16.37
C LEU A 74 -18.83 17.78 -16.75
N PRO A 75 -19.71 18.33 -15.88
CA PRO A 75 -21.09 18.64 -16.28
C PRO A 75 -21.20 19.71 -17.38
N ILE A 76 -20.34 20.73 -17.33
CA ILE A 76 -20.35 21.86 -18.29
C ILE A 76 -19.98 21.38 -19.69
N ARG A 77 -19.02 20.46 -19.77
CA ARG A 77 -18.60 19.83 -21.04
C ARG A 77 -19.74 19.10 -21.74
N PHE A 78 -20.60 18.42 -20.99
CA PHE A 78 -21.79 17.75 -21.53
C PHE A 78 -22.86 18.75 -21.93
N LEU A 79 -23.13 19.74 -21.07
CA LEU A 79 -24.06 20.83 -21.37
C LEU A 79 -23.68 21.55 -22.68
N LEU A 80 -22.40 21.83 -22.90
CA LEU A 80 -21.93 22.44 -24.15
C LEU A 80 -22.28 21.58 -25.36
N ARG A 81 -22.06 20.25 -25.33
CA ARG A 81 -22.44 19.36 -26.45
C ARG A 81 -23.95 19.41 -26.72
N GLN A 82 -24.76 19.39 -25.66
CA GLN A 82 -26.22 19.46 -25.75
C GLN A 82 -26.70 20.80 -26.33
N LEU A 83 -26.08 21.91 -25.95
CA LEU A 83 -26.36 23.21 -26.55
C LEU A 83 -25.94 23.27 -28.03
N MET A 84 -24.83 22.60 -28.39
CA MET A 84 -24.37 22.58 -29.78
C MET A 84 -25.30 21.79 -30.70
N VAL A 85 -25.94 20.72 -30.24
CA VAL A 85 -26.94 20.02 -31.07
C VAL A 85 -28.24 20.83 -31.20
N ILE A 86 -28.65 21.55 -30.15
CA ILE A 86 -29.76 22.50 -30.24
C ILE A 86 -29.45 23.58 -31.28
N LEU A 87 -28.23 24.13 -31.26
CA LEU A 87 -27.77 25.10 -32.26
C LEU A 87 -27.79 24.51 -33.67
N LEU A 88 -27.30 23.28 -33.86
CA LEU A 88 -27.34 22.60 -35.16
C LEU A 88 -28.78 22.48 -35.68
N LEU A 89 -29.71 22.00 -34.84
CA LEU A 89 -31.13 21.88 -35.22
C LEU A 89 -31.73 23.24 -35.59
N ALA A 90 -31.42 24.29 -34.84
CA ALA A 90 -31.87 25.64 -35.16
C ALA A 90 -31.30 26.15 -36.50
N ARG A 91 -30.03 25.81 -36.81
CA ARG A 91 -29.37 26.20 -38.06
C ARG A 91 -29.80 25.37 -39.27
N LEU A 92 -30.42 24.22 -39.06
CA LEU A 92 -31.07 23.39 -40.08
C LEU A 92 -32.55 23.79 -40.31
N ASP A 93 -32.95 24.98 -39.84
CA ASP A 93 -34.33 25.50 -39.94
C ASP A 93 -35.40 24.62 -39.26
N LEU A 94 -35.01 23.80 -38.27
CA LEU A 94 -35.92 22.95 -37.50
C LEU A 94 -36.43 23.62 -36.22
N ALA A 95 -36.16 24.91 -36.02
CA ALA A 95 -36.48 25.61 -34.76
C ALA A 95 -37.98 25.67 -34.43
N GLU A 96 -38.84 25.61 -35.45
CA GLU A 96 -40.31 25.61 -35.30
C GLU A 96 -40.89 24.19 -35.25
N GLU A 97 -40.08 23.16 -35.52
CA GLU A 97 -40.52 21.78 -35.55
C GLU A 97 -40.64 21.18 -34.14
N PRO A 98 -41.60 20.26 -33.89
CA PRO A 98 -41.74 19.57 -32.60
C PRO A 98 -40.45 18.87 -32.14
N LEU A 99 -39.61 18.42 -33.08
CA LEU A 99 -38.33 17.79 -32.81
C LEU A 99 -37.39 18.71 -31.98
N PHE A 100 -37.37 20.01 -32.27
CA PHE A 100 -36.53 20.98 -31.56
C PHE A 100 -37.00 21.16 -30.11
N PHE A 101 -38.30 21.32 -29.90
CA PHE A 101 -38.86 21.44 -28.55
C PHE A 101 -38.66 20.16 -27.73
N VAL A 102 -38.76 18.99 -28.35
CA VAL A 102 -38.44 17.71 -27.70
C VAL A 102 -36.97 17.62 -27.32
N ALA A 103 -36.04 18.10 -28.15
CA ALA A 103 -34.63 18.14 -27.81
C ALA A 103 -34.35 19.02 -26.59
N VAL A 104 -34.89 20.24 -26.57
CA VAL A 104 -34.77 21.16 -25.43
C VAL A 104 -35.38 20.53 -24.17
N ALA A 105 -36.61 20.02 -24.25
CA ALA A 105 -37.29 19.39 -23.12
C ALA A 105 -36.53 18.16 -22.60
N CYS A 106 -36.04 17.30 -23.49
CA CYS A 106 -35.26 16.12 -23.15
C CYS A 106 -34.02 16.47 -22.34
N PHE A 107 -33.20 17.42 -22.81
CA PHE A 107 -31.97 17.80 -22.09
C PHE A 107 -32.26 18.52 -20.78
N LEU A 108 -33.31 19.35 -20.70
CA LEU A 108 -33.73 19.98 -19.44
C LEU A 108 -34.19 18.95 -18.40
N VAL A 109 -35.07 18.03 -18.79
CA VAL A 109 -35.54 16.95 -17.89
C VAL A 109 -34.38 16.05 -17.49
N PHE A 110 -33.51 15.68 -18.44
CA PHE A 110 -32.35 14.85 -18.17
C PHE A 110 -31.36 15.54 -17.21
N TYR A 111 -31.11 16.84 -17.37
CA TYR A 111 -30.33 17.63 -16.41
C TYR A 111 -30.98 17.61 -15.02
N GLY A 112 -32.32 17.75 -14.97
CA GLY A 112 -33.11 17.59 -13.74
C GLY A 112 -32.92 16.23 -13.06
N LEU A 113 -32.74 15.13 -13.82
CA LEU A 113 -32.48 13.79 -13.27
C LEU A 113 -31.06 13.61 -12.69
N GLN A 114 -30.11 14.48 -13.04
CA GLN A 114 -28.74 14.41 -12.51
C GLN A 114 -28.67 14.83 -11.05
N ALA A 115 -29.49 15.79 -10.63
CA ALA A 115 -29.56 16.26 -9.24
C ALA A 115 -29.98 15.17 -8.24
N PRO A 116 -31.12 14.46 -8.39
CA PRO A 116 -31.48 13.37 -7.50
C PRO A 116 -30.47 12.23 -7.55
N HIS A 117 -29.87 11.94 -8.71
CA HIS A 117 -28.80 10.93 -8.79
C HIS A 117 -27.56 11.34 -7.96
N GLY A 118 -27.13 12.59 -8.08
CA GLY A 118 -26.04 13.15 -7.28
C GLY A 118 -26.35 13.13 -5.78
N ALA A 119 -27.59 13.49 -5.40
CA ALA A 119 -28.06 13.43 -4.02
C ALA A 119 -28.09 11.99 -3.48
N LEU A 120 -28.65 11.04 -4.24
CA LEU A 120 -28.72 9.62 -3.85
C LEU A 120 -27.33 9.02 -3.68
N THR A 121 -26.43 9.24 -4.63
CA THR A 121 -25.06 8.69 -4.55
C THR A 121 -24.24 9.31 -3.42
N THR A 122 -24.40 10.61 -3.15
CA THR A 122 -23.78 11.29 -2.00
C THR A 122 -24.35 10.77 -0.68
N LEU A 123 -25.68 10.68 -0.57
CA LEU A 123 -26.35 10.17 0.63
C LEU A 123 -25.94 8.73 0.91
N LEU A 124 -25.88 7.87 -0.12
CA LEU A 124 -25.42 6.49 0.03
C LEU A 124 -23.99 6.44 0.56
N ARG A 125 -23.06 7.22 0.02
CA ARG A 125 -21.67 7.28 0.51
C ARG A 125 -21.61 7.72 1.97
N LEU A 126 -22.31 8.80 2.33
CA LEU A 126 -22.33 9.33 3.70
C LEU A 126 -22.94 8.34 4.70
N ARG A 127 -24.07 7.70 4.34
CA ARG A 127 -24.79 6.78 5.23
C ARG A 127 -24.18 5.38 5.28
N ARG A 128 -23.30 5.02 4.34
CA ARG A 128 -22.60 3.72 4.31
C ARG A 128 -21.24 3.77 5.00
N THR A 129 -20.66 4.95 5.17
CA THR A 129 -19.39 5.12 5.85
C THR A 129 -19.58 4.90 7.36
N MET A 130 -19.16 3.74 7.86
CA MET A 130 -19.15 3.43 9.29
C MET A 130 -18.10 4.28 10.03
N PRO A 131 -18.25 4.53 11.35
CA PRO A 131 -17.27 5.30 12.12
C PRO A 131 -15.91 4.61 12.25
N ILE A 132 -15.82 3.31 11.94
CA ILE A 132 -14.63 2.47 11.99
C ILE A 132 -14.54 1.56 10.75
N VAL A 133 -13.38 0.97 10.53
CA VAL A 133 -13.18 -0.19 9.62
C VAL A 133 -12.48 -1.27 10.42
N THR A 134 -12.87 -2.52 10.24
CA THR A 134 -12.27 -3.63 10.97
C THR A 134 -11.83 -4.77 10.05
N ARG A 135 -10.80 -5.51 10.47
CA ARG A 135 -10.44 -6.82 9.92
C ARG A 135 -10.22 -7.78 11.09
N ASN A 136 -10.66 -9.01 10.97
CA ASN A 136 -10.61 -10.05 12.00
C ASN A 136 -11.32 -9.66 13.32
N VAL A 137 -12.37 -8.84 13.22
CA VAL A 137 -13.19 -8.39 14.37
C VAL A 137 -14.64 -8.70 14.05
N ASP A 138 -15.30 -9.43 14.93
CA ASP A 138 -16.71 -9.75 14.78
C ASP A 138 -17.60 -8.69 15.44
N LEU A 139 -18.34 -7.96 14.61
CA LEU A 139 -19.34 -6.96 15.04
C LEU A 139 -20.76 -7.54 15.04
N HIS A 140 -20.96 -8.85 15.25
CA HIS A 140 -22.24 -9.57 15.16
C HIS A 140 -23.43 -8.89 15.85
N ALA A 141 -23.19 -8.10 16.90
CA ALA A 141 -24.20 -7.28 17.58
C ALA A 141 -24.89 -6.26 16.66
N VAL A 142 -24.35 -6.02 15.45
CA VAL A 142 -24.86 -5.03 14.51
C VAL A 142 -25.00 -5.61 13.11
N ARG A 143 -26.20 -5.48 12.54
CA ARG A 143 -26.45 -5.89 11.16
C ARG A 143 -25.85 -4.88 10.18
N ILE A 144 -24.80 -5.29 9.46
CA ILE A 144 -24.23 -4.52 8.35
C ILE A 144 -24.79 -5.07 7.02
N PRO A 145 -25.65 -4.33 6.29
CA PRO A 145 -26.24 -4.83 5.05
C PRO A 145 -25.30 -4.65 3.84
N ASP A 146 -25.58 -5.38 2.77
CA ASP A 146 -24.80 -5.36 1.53
C ASP A 146 -24.77 -3.98 0.87
N ALA A 147 -23.61 -3.60 0.35
CA ALA A 147 -23.46 -2.33 -0.35
C ALA A 147 -24.17 -2.33 -1.72
N PRO A 148 -24.46 -1.17 -2.32
CA PRO A 148 -24.84 -1.11 -3.73
C PRO A 148 -23.75 -1.73 -4.61
N PRO A 149 -24.11 -2.39 -5.73
CA PRO A 149 -23.12 -2.88 -6.68
C PRO A 149 -22.14 -1.79 -7.07
N GLN A 150 -20.84 -2.09 -7.07
CA GLN A 150 -19.79 -1.12 -7.40
C GLN A 150 -20.02 -0.47 -8.77
N ARG A 151 -20.57 -1.23 -9.73
CA ARG A 151 -20.96 -0.75 -11.05
C ARG A 151 -22.00 0.36 -11.03
N LEU A 152 -22.73 0.59 -9.94
CA LEU A 152 -23.62 1.74 -9.79
C LEU A 152 -22.90 2.95 -9.18
N LEU A 153 -21.98 2.77 -8.23
CA LEU A 153 -21.35 3.90 -7.50
C LEU A 153 -20.01 4.36 -8.08
N HIS A 154 -19.26 3.48 -8.73
CA HIS A 154 -17.97 3.80 -9.34
C HIS A 154 -18.16 4.71 -10.54
N ARG A 155 -17.57 5.91 -10.52
CA ARG A 155 -17.71 6.95 -11.57
C ARG A 155 -19.17 7.23 -11.93
N SER A 156 -20.04 7.25 -10.92
CA SER A 156 -21.49 7.42 -11.11
C SER A 156 -21.85 8.70 -11.85
N ALA A 157 -21.22 9.83 -11.52
CA ALA A 157 -21.45 11.10 -12.20
C ALA A 157 -21.08 11.05 -13.69
N GLU A 158 -19.95 10.44 -14.03
CA GLU A 158 -19.53 10.25 -15.43
C GLU A 158 -20.53 9.41 -16.20
N LYS A 159 -20.91 8.24 -15.69
CA LYS A 159 -21.87 7.37 -16.36
C LYS A 159 -23.23 8.05 -16.54
N MET A 160 -23.72 8.74 -15.50
CA MET A 160 -24.97 9.47 -15.57
C MET A 160 -24.96 10.48 -16.71
N LEU A 161 -23.86 11.23 -16.88
CA LEU A 161 -23.73 12.20 -17.96
C LEU A 161 -23.69 11.55 -19.36
N HIS A 162 -23.01 10.41 -19.51
CA HIS A 162 -22.94 9.67 -20.79
C HIS A 162 -24.27 9.01 -21.21
N LEU A 163 -25.30 8.99 -20.36
CA LEU A 163 -26.62 8.53 -20.77
C LEU A 163 -27.31 9.48 -21.76
N ASP A 164 -26.72 10.64 -22.10
CA ASP A 164 -27.22 11.57 -23.12
C ASP A 164 -26.86 11.17 -24.57
N ILE A 165 -25.94 10.22 -24.77
CA ILE A 165 -25.48 9.76 -26.08
C ILE A 165 -26.64 9.30 -26.98
N PRO A 166 -27.65 8.53 -26.52
CA PRO A 166 -28.77 8.13 -27.36
C PRO A 166 -29.58 9.33 -27.88
N ALA A 167 -29.83 10.36 -27.06
CA ALA A 167 -30.50 11.57 -27.49
C ALA A 167 -29.64 12.34 -28.51
N MET A 168 -28.35 12.51 -28.22
CA MET A 168 -27.40 13.17 -29.13
C MET A 168 -27.38 12.50 -30.51
N ALA A 169 -27.19 11.18 -30.55
CA ALA A 169 -27.19 10.41 -31.78
C ALA A 169 -28.56 10.44 -32.48
N GLY A 170 -29.66 10.29 -31.71
CA GLY A 170 -31.01 10.31 -32.23
C GLY A 170 -31.36 11.62 -32.93
N PHE A 171 -31.00 12.77 -32.36
CA PHE A 171 -31.25 14.07 -32.98
C PHE A 171 -30.39 14.30 -34.23
N VAL A 172 -29.11 13.90 -34.21
CA VAL A 172 -28.24 13.99 -35.39
C VAL A 172 -28.75 13.10 -36.53
N VAL A 173 -29.18 11.87 -36.24
CA VAL A 173 -29.75 10.95 -37.25
C VAL A 173 -31.10 11.45 -37.76
N ALA A 174 -31.97 11.99 -36.89
CA ALA A 174 -33.24 12.58 -37.30
C ALA A 174 -33.01 13.78 -38.23
N ALA A 175 -32.04 14.65 -37.91
CA ALA A 175 -31.65 15.77 -38.75
C ALA A 175 -31.13 15.32 -40.13
N GLN A 176 -30.37 14.22 -40.19
CA GLN A 176 -29.83 13.69 -41.45
C GLN A 176 -30.88 13.01 -42.33
N THR A 177 -31.81 12.28 -41.70
CA THR A 177 -32.75 11.39 -42.40
C THR A 177 -34.13 12.01 -42.63
N GLY A 178 -34.43 13.12 -41.95
CA GLY A 178 -35.76 13.72 -41.88
C GLY A 178 -36.77 12.92 -41.04
N SER A 179 -36.37 11.77 -40.48
CA SER A 179 -37.26 10.92 -39.68
C SER A 179 -37.17 11.28 -38.19
N VAL A 180 -38.23 11.93 -37.69
CA VAL A 180 -38.35 12.33 -36.28
C VAL A 180 -38.34 11.15 -35.29
N VAL A 181 -38.62 9.94 -35.78
CA VAL A 181 -38.66 8.71 -34.97
C VAL A 181 -37.34 8.46 -34.26
N PHE A 182 -36.21 8.73 -34.92
CA PHE A 182 -34.89 8.53 -34.32
C PHE A 182 -34.62 9.51 -33.17
N GLY A 183 -35.05 10.76 -33.31
CA GLY A 183 -34.94 11.78 -32.27
C GLY A 183 -35.80 11.44 -31.05
N TYR A 184 -37.05 11.05 -31.27
CA TYR A 184 -37.95 10.64 -30.20
C TYR A 184 -37.48 9.36 -29.49
N ALA A 185 -37.00 8.37 -30.24
CA ALA A 185 -36.46 7.14 -29.68
C ALA A 185 -35.20 7.41 -28.83
N GLY A 186 -34.28 8.25 -29.32
CA GLY A 186 -33.08 8.65 -28.59
C GLY A 186 -33.39 9.43 -27.31
N ALA A 187 -34.33 10.37 -27.38
CA ALA A 187 -34.82 11.14 -26.23
C ALA A 187 -35.48 10.24 -25.18
N ALA A 188 -36.42 9.39 -25.62
CA ALA A 188 -37.10 8.44 -24.74
C ALA A 188 -36.10 7.49 -24.05
N LEU A 189 -35.15 6.93 -24.81
CA LEU A 189 -34.13 6.03 -24.26
C LEU A 189 -33.24 6.74 -23.23
N THR A 190 -32.81 7.97 -23.49
CA THR A 190 -32.00 8.78 -22.56
C THR A 190 -32.72 9.02 -21.24
N LEU A 191 -34.00 9.43 -21.30
CA LEU A 191 -34.81 9.67 -20.11
C LEU A 191 -35.10 8.37 -19.35
N LEU A 192 -35.44 7.29 -20.06
CA LEU A 192 -35.67 5.96 -19.47
C LEU A 192 -34.42 5.46 -18.73
N LEU A 193 -33.24 5.59 -19.32
CA LEU A 193 -31.98 5.20 -18.68
C LEU A 193 -31.68 6.06 -17.45
N GLY A 194 -31.89 7.38 -17.53
CA GLY A 194 -31.70 8.28 -16.39
C GLY A 194 -32.64 7.97 -15.21
N VAL A 195 -33.93 7.70 -15.50
CA VAL A 195 -34.91 7.29 -14.49
C VAL A 195 -34.57 5.91 -13.93
N ALA A 196 -34.24 4.94 -14.79
CA ALA A 196 -33.87 3.59 -14.38
C ALA A 196 -32.63 3.58 -13.48
N TYR A 197 -31.64 4.43 -13.74
CA TYR A 197 -30.44 4.54 -12.91
C TYR A 197 -30.77 5.08 -11.51
N ASN A 198 -31.59 6.12 -11.42
CA ASN A 198 -32.10 6.61 -10.14
C ASN A 198 -32.91 5.53 -9.41
N ALA A 199 -33.80 4.83 -10.12
CA ALA A 199 -34.62 3.76 -9.57
C ALA A 199 -33.79 2.58 -9.03
N ALA A 200 -32.68 2.24 -9.70
CA ALA A 200 -31.75 1.21 -9.27
C ALA A 200 -31.02 1.56 -7.94
N LEU A 201 -30.89 2.85 -7.61
CA LEU A 201 -30.27 3.30 -6.36
C LEU A 201 -31.25 3.37 -5.18
N LEU A 202 -32.55 3.62 -5.43
CA LEU A 202 -33.57 3.79 -4.39
C LEU A 202 -33.65 2.64 -3.35
N PRO A 203 -33.55 1.34 -3.72
CA PRO A 203 -33.60 0.25 -2.74
C PRO A 203 -32.54 0.34 -1.65
N TYR A 204 -31.39 0.95 -1.94
CA TYR A 204 -30.25 1.04 -1.03
C TYR A 204 -30.33 2.22 -0.05
N VAL A 205 -31.25 3.16 -0.28
CA VAL A 205 -31.52 4.28 0.64
C VAL A 205 -32.57 3.92 1.69
N ARG A 206 -33.26 2.78 1.53
CA ARG A 206 -34.25 2.29 2.50
C ARG A 206 -33.59 1.98 3.84
N ARG A 207 -34.26 2.32 4.95
CA ARG A 207 -33.76 2.19 6.33
C ARG A 207 -33.14 0.81 6.64
N GLY A 208 -33.72 -0.27 6.13
CA GLY A 208 -33.21 -1.64 6.33
C GLY A 208 -31.92 -1.99 5.57
N ARG A 209 -31.43 -1.10 4.68
CA ARG A 209 -30.19 -1.26 3.90
C ARG A 209 -29.15 -0.18 4.19
N LEU A 210 -29.41 0.72 5.14
CA LEU A 210 -28.44 1.72 5.59
C LEU A 210 -27.42 1.08 6.55
N ALA A 211 -26.23 1.66 6.66
CA ALA A 211 -25.29 1.22 7.68
C ALA A 211 -25.87 1.55 9.07
N PRO A 212 -25.53 0.76 10.09
CA PRO A 212 -25.87 1.09 11.46
C PRO A 212 -25.34 2.46 11.88
N PRO A 213 -26.05 3.17 12.78
CA PRO A 213 -25.60 4.46 13.27
C PRO A 213 -24.34 4.33 14.11
N ALA A 214 -23.52 5.39 14.14
CA ALA A 214 -22.21 5.36 14.78
C ALA A 214 -22.23 4.88 16.26
N PRO A 215 -23.16 5.32 17.14
CA PRO A 215 -23.21 4.84 18.52
C PRO A 215 -23.42 3.32 18.64
N ALA A 216 -24.19 2.71 17.74
CA ALA A 216 -24.41 1.26 17.75
C ALA A 216 -23.14 0.50 17.35
N VAL A 217 -22.44 0.99 16.32
CA VAL A 217 -21.16 0.40 15.87
C VAL A 217 -20.08 0.53 16.93
N LEU A 218 -19.96 1.71 17.55
CA LEU A 218 -18.98 1.95 18.61
C LEU A 218 -19.28 1.08 19.85
N LYS A 219 -20.54 0.96 20.25
CA LYS A 219 -20.94 0.06 21.36
C LYS A 219 -20.62 -1.41 21.07
N ALA A 220 -20.77 -1.85 19.82
CA ALA A 220 -20.40 -3.20 19.42
C ALA A 220 -18.89 -3.42 19.46
N LEU A 221 -18.11 -2.43 19.00
CA LEU A 221 -16.65 -2.44 19.15
C LEU A 221 -16.24 -2.48 20.64
N ASP A 222 -16.84 -1.66 21.50
CA ASP A 222 -16.56 -1.66 22.94
C ASP A 222 -16.87 -3.00 23.59
N THR A 223 -17.94 -3.66 23.15
CA THR A 223 -18.31 -5.00 23.62
C THR A 223 -17.26 -6.02 23.20
N TRP A 224 -16.87 -6.01 21.92
CA TRP A 224 -15.79 -6.86 21.42
C TRP A 224 -14.46 -6.58 22.13
N MET A 225 -14.09 -5.33 22.38
CA MET A 225 -12.87 -4.94 23.09
C MET A 225 -12.85 -5.48 24.53
N ARG A 226 -14.00 -5.48 25.23
CA ARG A 226 -14.13 -6.05 26.58
C ARG A 226 -14.05 -7.57 26.62
N GLU A 227 -14.47 -8.25 25.56
CA GLU A 227 -14.35 -9.70 25.42
C GLU A 227 -12.91 -10.10 25.02
N TYR A 228 -12.36 -9.42 24.01
CA TYR A 228 -11.03 -9.67 23.49
C TYR A 228 -9.93 -9.26 24.48
N ARG A 229 -10.10 -8.16 25.23
CA ARG A 229 -9.14 -7.66 26.25
C ARG A 229 -7.70 -7.58 25.71
N PRO A 230 -7.43 -6.70 24.71
CA PRO A 230 -6.10 -6.60 24.12
C PRO A 230 -5.05 -6.17 25.16
N THR A 231 -3.85 -6.74 25.07
CA THR A 231 -2.74 -6.45 26.00
C THR A 231 -1.59 -5.71 25.31
N VAL A 232 -1.36 -5.97 24.03
CA VAL A 232 -0.31 -5.35 23.21
C VAL A 232 -0.95 -4.73 21.97
N VAL A 233 -0.65 -3.47 21.70
CA VAL A 233 -1.17 -2.75 20.54
C VAL A 233 -0.04 -2.34 19.62
N LEU A 234 -0.17 -2.59 18.32
CA LEU A 234 0.60 -1.88 17.29
C LEU A 234 -0.23 -0.69 16.82
N TYR A 235 0.23 0.53 17.10
CA TYR A 235 -0.42 1.74 16.61
C TYR A 235 0.27 2.26 15.36
N PHE A 236 -0.44 2.26 14.24
CA PHE A 236 0.11 2.71 12.96
C PHE A 236 -0.74 3.80 12.30
N SER A 237 -0.06 4.86 11.87
CA SER A 237 -0.65 5.97 11.12
C SER A 237 0.40 6.58 10.20
N GLY A 238 0.01 7.04 9.01
CA GLY A 238 0.94 7.55 8.01
C GLY A 238 0.28 7.86 6.65
N SER A 239 1.09 8.14 5.63
CA SER A 239 0.61 8.27 4.25
C SER A 239 0.45 6.91 3.57
N ALA A 240 -0.19 6.87 2.40
CA ALA A 240 -0.31 5.64 1.60
C ALA A 240 1.05 4.99 1.32
N GLU A 241 2.08 5.80 1.03
CA GLU A 241 3.42 5.31 0.77
C GLU A 241 4.11 4.69 2.00
N SER A 242 3.62 4.98 3.21
CA SER A 242 4.16 4.44 4.46
C SER A 242 3.61 3.07 4.85
N ALA A 243 2.65 2.50 4.11
CA ALA A 243 1.98 1.24 4.48
C ALA A 243 2.94 0.08 4.77
N TYR A 244 4.10 0.05 4.09
CA TYR A 244 5.14 -0.96 4.31
C TYR A 244 5.63 -1.00 5.76
N GLN A 245 5.65 0.14 6.46
CA GLN A 245 6.15 0.25 7.83
C GLN A 245 5.30 -0.57 8.80
N GLY A 246 3.97 -0.53 8.65
CA GLY A 246 3.06 -1.39 9.41
C GLY A 246 3.13 -2.85 8.97
N ASN A 247 3.22 -3.10 7.65
CA ASN A 247 3.28 -4.45 7.08
C ASN A 247 4.48 -5.27 7.59
N MET A 248 5.62 -4.62 7.85
CA MET A 248 6.82 -5.29 8.38
C MET A 248 6.62 -5.91 9.77
N TRP A 249 5.61 -5.48 10.54
CA TRP A 249 5.38 -5.96 11.90
C TRP A 249 4.20 -6.92 12.02
N LEU A 250 3.47 -7.22 10.94
CA LEU A 250 2.26 -8.04 11.01
C LEU A 250 2.54 -9.48 11.46
N GLU A 251 3.61 -10.09 10.95
CA GLU A 251 4.03 -11.46 11.34
C GLU A 251 4.53 -11.48 12.78
N THR A 252 5.35 -10.49 13.19
CA THR A 252 5.77 -10.33 14.60
C THR A 252 4.57 -10.16 15.53
N MET A 253 3.58 -9.35 15.15
CA MET A 253 2.37 -9.15 15.94
C MET A 253 1.48 -10.39 15.99
N ALA A 254 1.53 -11.27 14.99
CA ALA A 254 0.83 -12.56 15.04
C ALA A 254 1.54 -13.56 15.98
N ALA A 255 2.85 -13.43 16.18
CA ALA A 255 3.67 -14.28 17.05
C ALA A 255 3.88 -13.73 18.47
N VAL A 256 3.52 -12.46 18.73
CA VAL A 256 3.70 -11.83 20.03
C VAL A 256 2.82 -12.49 21.09
N GLU A 257 3.37 -12.68 22.28
CA GLU A 257 2.62 -13.21 23.41
C GLU A 257 1.52 -12.24 23.88
N GLY A 258 0.43 -12.83 24.40
CA GLY A 258 -0.73 -12.09 24.87
C GLY A 258 -1.82 -11.97 23.82
N ARG A 259 -2.53 -10.83 23.80
CA ARG A 259 -3.64 -10.57 22.89
C ARG A 259 -3.35 -9.32 22.04
N PRO A 260 -2.74 -9.50 20.85
CA PRO A 260 -2.32 -8.40 20.00
C PRO A 260 -3.52 -7.70 19.33
N LEU A 261 -3.40 -6.40 19.11
CA LEU A 261 -4.38 -5.61 18.35
C LEU A 261 -3.63 -4.58 17.49
N ILE A 262 -4.07 -4.38 16.24
CA ILE A 262 -3.56 -3.32 15.38
C ILE A 262 -4.58 -2.18 15.37
N VAL A 263 -4.14 -0.98 15.76
CA VAL A 263 -4.98 0.23 15.76
C VAL A 263 -4.46 1.21 14.70
N MET A 264 -5.36 1.68 13.85
CA MET A 264 -5.05 2.61 12.75
C MET A 264 -5.95 3.84 12.74
N ARG A 265 -5.55 4.89 12.03
CA ARG A 265 -6.35 6.11 11.82
C ARG A 265 -6.78 6.30 10.36
N GLU A 266 -6.02 5.78 9.41
CA GLU A 266 -6.21 6.06 7.99
C GLU A 266 -6.96 4.92 7.31
N ARG A 267 -8.23 5.17 6.98
CA ARG A 267 -9.11 4.24 6.28
C ARG A 267 -8.50 3.72 4.98
N ASN A 268 -7.83 4.57 4.23
CA ASN A 268 -7.18 4.23 2.96
C ASN A 268 -5.95 3.32 3.10
N LEU A 269 -5.43 3.12 4.32
CA LEU A 269 -4.33 2.19 4.59
C LEU A 269 -4.82 0.77 4.89
N VAL A 270 -6.07 0.58 5.34
CA VAL A 270 -6.59 -0.75 5.71
C VAL A 270 -6.53 -1.74 4.53
N PRO A 271 -6.91 -1.38 3.29
CA PRO A 271 -6.79 -2.28 2.14
C PRO A 271 -5.34 -2.53 1.69
N GLN A 272 -4.38 -1.72 2.17
CA GLN A 272 -2.95 -1.86 1.85
C GLN A 272 -2.21 -2.74 2.85
N LEU A 273 -2.86 -3.11 3.96
CA LEU A 273 -2.30 -4.07 4.90
C LEU A 273 -2.24 -5.45 4.26
N ALA A 274 -1.07 -6.09 4.36
CA ALA A 274 -0.95 -7.49 4.02
C ALA A 274 -1.86 -8.35 4.92
N ASP A 275 -2.09 -9.59 4.51
CA ASP A 275 -2.93 -10.49 5.31
C ASP A 275 -2.31 -10.75 6.68
N THR A 276 -3.14 -10.67 7.71
CA THR A 276 -2.76 -10.89 9.09
C THR A 276 -3.87 -11.62 9.82
N SER A 277 -3.51 -12.41 10.83
CA SER A 277 -4.44 -13.00 11.79
C SER A 277 -4.84 -12.05 12.91
N VAL A 278 -4.05 -11.00 13.12
CA VAL A 278 -4.25 -10.05 14.20
C VAL A 278 -5.51 -9.22 13.92
N PRO A 279 -6.36 -8.98 14.93
CA PRO A 279 -7.45 -8.02 14.82
C PRO A 279 -6.94 -6.63 14.44
N VAL A 280 -7.58 -6.01 13.45
CA VAL A 280 -7.30 -4.64 12.99
C VAL A 280 -8.53 -3.78 13.22
N VAL A 281 -8.34 -2.66 13.89
CA VAL A 281 -9.38 -1.64 14.09
C VAL A 281 -8.85 -0.29 13.62
N CYS A 282 -9.42 0.23 12.53
CA CYS A 282 -9.16 1.58 12.05
C CYS A 282 -10.25 2.53 12.58
N VAL A 283 -9.82 3.55 13.32
CA VAL A 283 -10.70 4.56 13.95
C VAL A 283 -10.34 5.95 13.45
N PRO A 284 -10.95 6.45 12.35
CA PRO A 284 -10.54 7.70 11.74
C PRO A 284 -10.68 8.94 12.63
N ALA A 285 -11.79 9.05 13.36
CA ALA A 285 -12.05 10.19 14.24
C ALA A 285 -11.23 10.09 15.54
N GLY A 286 -10.53 11.16 15.89
CA GLY A 286 -9.71 11.21 17.11
C GLY A 286 -10.56 11.08 18.37
N THR A 287 -11.74 11.71 18.38
CA THR A 287 -12.71 11.63 19.48
C THR A 287 -13.17 10.20 19.76
N HIS A 288 -13.44 9.41 18.73
CA HIS A 288 -13.81 8.00 18.90
C HIS A 288 -12.65 7.19 19.49
N LEU A 289 -11.43 7.37 18.98
CA LEU A 289 -10.25 6.67 19.51
C LEU A 289 -10.00 7.04 21.00
N MET A 290 -10.17 8.31 21.35
CA MET A 290 -10.02 8.76 22.74
C MET A 290 -11.10 8.22 23.68
N ASN A 291 -12.23 7.77 23.16
CA ASN A 291 -13.31 7.18 23.97
C ASN A 291 -13.26 5.65 24.03
N LEU A 292 -12.33 4.99 23.33
CA LEU A 292 -12.18 3.54 23.42
C LEU A 292 -11.69 3.12 24.80
N ASP A 293 -12.23 2.00 25.29
CA ASP A 293 -11.69 1.33 26.46
C ASP A 293 -10.37 0.63 26.13
N LEU A 294 -9.27 1.26 26.56
CA LEU A 294 -7.90 0.74 26.44
C LEU A 294 -7.34 0.26 27.79
N SER A 295 -8.21 0.04 28.79
CA SER A 295 -7.81 -0.25 30.18
C SER A 295 -7.04 -1.57 30.34
N THR A 296 -7.16 -2.51 29.41
CA THR A 296 -6.43 -3.79 29.43
C THR A 296 -5.09 -3.72 28.71
N VAL A 297 -4.86 -2.70 27.88
CA VAL A 297 -3.62 -2.55 27.13
C VAL A 297 -2.50 -2.18 28.09
N ARG A 298 -1.32 -2.78 27.88
CA ARG A 298 -0.13 -2.59 28.71
C ARG A 298 1.05 -2.09 27.91
N VAL A 299 1.15 -2.47 26.64
CA VAL A 299 2.22 -2.04 25.74
C VAL A 299 1.62 -1.54 24.42
N CYS A 300 2.06 -0.37 23.99
CA CYS A 300 1.74 0.19 22.67
C CYS A 300 3.03 0.43 21.89
N LEU A 301 3.10 -0.18 20.71
CA LEU A 301 4.25 -0.21 19.83
C LEU A 301 4.05 0.76 18.66
N TYR A 302 5.09 1.53 18.33
CA TYR A 302 5.04 2.56 17.30
C TYR A 302 6.12 2.34 16.23
N PRO A 303 5.74 1.99 15.00
CA PRO A 303 6.69 1.77 13.92
C PRO A 303 7.15 3.07 13.24
N ALA A 304 6.50 4.20 13.54
CA ALA A 304 6.78 5.49 12.94
C ALA A 304 6.46 6.65 13.89
N ASN A 305 7.20 7.75 13.72
CA ASN A 305 6.98 9.01 14.43
C ASN A 305 6.02 9.89 13.63
N VAL A 306 4.75 9.91 14.03
CA VAL A 306 3.72 10.76 13.41
C VAL A 306 2.94 11.53 14.46
N GLY A 307 2.46 12.73 14.11
CA GLY A 307 1.75 13.60 15.06
C GLY A 307 0.52 12.94 15.69
N LYS A 308 -0.16 12.03 14.98
CA LYS A 308 -1.33 11.32 15.50
C LYS A 308 -1.00 10.32 16.63
N ASN A 309 0.27 9.98 16.87
CA ASN A 309 0.68 9.15 18.01
C ASN A 309 0.19 9.71 19.35
N ILE A 310 -0.02 11.04 19.44
CA ILE A 310 -0.53 11.73 20.63
C ILE A 310 -1.83 11.11 21.19
N HIS A 311 -2.69 10.56 20.33
CA HIS A 311 -3.97 9.98 20.75
C HIS A 311 -3.80 8.72 21.62
N MET A 312 -2.72 7.98 21.41
CA MET A 312 -2.34 6.83 22.24
C MET A 312 -1.40 7.25 23.37
N LEU A 313 -0.41 8.10 23.09
CA LEU A 313 0.59 8.57 24.08
C LEU A 313 -0.02 9.24 25.33
N ARG A 314 -1.25 9.75 25.21
CA ARG A 314 -1.98 10.32 26.34
C ARG A 314 -2.44 9.29 27.38
N VAL A 315 -2.44 7.99 27.07
CA VAL A 315 -3.04 6.95 27.92
C VAL A 315 -1.99 6.45 28.91
N PRO A 316 -2.01 6.90 30.16
CA PRO A 316 -0.85 6.72 31.02
C PRO A 316 -0.77 5.31 31.62
N THR A 317 -1.85 4.51 31.50
CA THR A 317 -1.94 3.15 32.07
C THR A 317 -1.21 2.09 31.25
N MET A 318 -0.72 2.43 30.07
CA MET A 318 0.13 1.58 29.24
C MET A 318 1.51 2.21 29.10
N LYS A 319 2.43 1.44 28.54
CA LYS A 319 3.77 1.86 28.18
C LYS A 319 3.90 2.02 26.68
N HIS A 320 4.67 3.01 26.24
CA HIS A 320 4.79 3.42 24.86
C HIS A 320 6.19 3.14 24.35
N VAL A 321 6.30 2.42 23.24
CA VAL A 321 7.59 1.93 22.73
C VAL A 321 7.78 2.32 21.27
N PHE A 322 8.87 3.02 20.97
CA PHE A 322 9.29 3.19 19.59
C PHE A 322 10.06 1.97 19.11
N ILE A 323 9.54 1.30 18.08
CA ILE A 323 10.17 0.12 17.47
C ILE A 323 10.69 0.42 16.05
N GLY A 324 10.29 1.56 15.47
CA GLY A 324 10.63 1.92 14.10
C GLY A 324 10.15 0.90 13.07
N HIS A 325 10.69 0.96 11.86
CA HIS A 325 10.32 0.08 10.74
C HIS A 325 11.55 -0.61 10.13
N GLY A 326 12.54 -0.89 10.97
CA GLY A 326 13.86 -1.40 10.58
C GLY A 326 14.98 -0.54 11.13
N ASP A 327 16.02 -1.20 11.60
CA ASP A 327 17.17 -0.54 12.20
C ASP A 327 18.22 -0.28 11.11
N SER A 328 18.39 0.98 10.71
CA SER A 328 19.25 1.40 9.58
C SER A 328 20.43 2.23 10.08
N ASP A 329 21.56 2.14 9.37
CA ASP A 329 22.79 2.93 9.62
C ASP A 329 22.63 4.45 9.38
N LYS A 330 21.43 4.96 9.09
CA LYS A 330 21.19 6.37 8.75
C LYS A 330 20.91 7.19 9.99
N LEU A 331 21.49 8.39 10.09
CA LEU A 331 21.20 9.34 11.19
C LEU A 331 19.71 9.68 11.31
N ALA A 332 18.96 9.63 10.20
CA ALA A 332 17.50 9.83 10.21
C ALA A 332 16.75 8.83 11.12
N SER A 333 17.34 7.67 11.44
CA SER A 333 16.78 6.70 12.37
C SER A 333 16.83 7.16 13.83
N VAL A 334 17.62 8.19 14.16
CA VAL A 334 17.79 8.72 15.52
C VAL A 334 17.15 10.11 15.59
N ASN A 335 15.89 10.15 16.03
CA ASN A 335 15.08 11.37 16.05
C ASN A 335 14.84 11.85 17.49
N PRO A 336 15.04 13.14 17.83
CA PRO A 336 14.71 13.69 19.15
C PRO A 336 13.27 13.47 19.61
N PHE A 337 12.33 13.25 18.69
CA PHE A 337 10.96 12.86 18.99
C PHE A 337 10.87 11.57 19.82
N SER A 338 11.87 10.69 19.73
CA SER A 338 11.89 9.41 20.47
C SER A 338 11.82 9.59 22.00
N LYS A 339 12.10 10.78 22.52
CA LYS A 339 11.97 11.14 23.94
C LYS A 339 10.54 11.05 24.51
N VAL A 340 9.51 10.98 23.66
CA VAL A 340 8.11 10.88 24.12
C VAL A 340 7.72 9.47 24.53
N TYR A 341 8.54 8.47 24.21
CA TYR A 341 8.27 7.06 24.50
C TYR A 341 8.89 6.66 25.83
N ASP A 342 8.31 5.65 26.48
CA ASP A 342 8.90 5.04 27.69
C ASP A 342 10.16 4.24 27.35
N GLU A 343 10.18 3.57 26.19
CA GLU A 343 11.35 2.82 25.72
C GLU A 343 11.53 2.99 24.20
N VAL A 344 12.77 2.85 23.74
CA VAL A 344 13.15 2.69 22.34
C VAL A 344 13.76 1.32 22.15
N TRP A 345 13.18 0.51 21.27
CA TRP A 345 13.67 -0.83 21.00
C TRP A 345 14.52 -0.85 19.74
N THR A 346 15.70 -1.45 19.86
CA THR A 346 16.73 -1.51 18.81
C THR A 346 17.04 -2.96 18.46
N ALA A 347 17.56 -3.18 17.25
CA ALA A 347 17.89 -4.53 16.80
C ALA A 347 19.09 -5.12 17.55
N GLY A 348 20.06 -4.29 17.90
CA GLY A 348 21.21 -4.68 18.69
C GLY A 348 21.97 -3.45 19.16
N ARG A 349 23.11 -3.68 19.80
CA ARG A 349 23.97 -2.63 20.37
C ARG A 349 24.27 -1.48 19.41
N ALA A 350 24.37 -1.73 18.11
CA ALA A 350 24.58 -0.67 17.13
C ALA A 350 23.49 0.42 17.13
N GLY A 351 22.25 0.07 17.46
CA GLY A 351 21.16 1.03 17.63
C GLY A 351 21.34 1.88 18.88
N ARG A 352 21.68 1.25 20.01
CA ARG A 352 22.02 1.94 21.26
C ARG A 352 23.17 2.93 21.06
N ASP A 353 24.27 2.48 20.47
CA ASP A 353 25.46 3.30 20.23
C ASP A 353 25.14 4.50 19.30
N ARG A 354 24.21 4.34 18.35
CA ARG A 354 23.73 5.43 17.50
C ARG A 354 22.97 6.50 18.28
N TYR A 355 22.10 6.13 19.22
CA TYR A 355 21.43 7.09 20.09
C TYR A 355 22.41 7.82 21.01
N ALA A 356 23.40 7.11 21.56
CA ALA A 356 24.45 7.70 22.38
C ALA A 356 25.31 8.70 21.58
N LEU A 357 25.72 8.34 20.36
CA LEU A 357 26.52 9.21 19.50
C LEU A 357 25.77 10.47 19.06
N ALA A 358 24.47 10.34 18.77
CA ALA A 358 23.66 11.46 18.29
C ALA A 358 23.26 12.44 19.41
N ASP A 359 23.39 12.04 20.68
CA ASP A 359 23.08 12.83 21.87
C ASP A 359 21.73 13.58 21.78
N VAL A 360 20.69 12.88 21.30
CA VAL A 360 19.36 13.47 21.10
C VAL A 360 18.53 13.58 22.39
N GLY A 361 19.10 13.16 23.52
CA GLY A 361 18.51 13.21 24.86
C GLY A 361 17.58 12.05 25.21
N VAL A 362 17.64 10.93 24.48
CA VAL A 362 17.04 9.65 24.92
C VAL A 362 17.99 9.01 25.93
N ARG A 363 17.45 8.51 27.04
CA ARG A 363 18.26 7.92 28.12
C ARG A 363 18.67 6.50 27.74
N ASP A 364 19.90 6.11 28.11
CA ASP A 364 20.44 4.80 27.76
C ASP A 364 19.66 3.66 28.44
N GLU A 365 19.16 3.87 29.67
CA GLU A 365 18.33 2.89 30.38
C GLU A 365 16.97 2.65 29.74
N ASP A 366 16.49 3.58 28.90
CA ASP A 366 15.23 3.49 28.17
C ASP A 366 15.44 2.86 26.77
N ILE A 367 16.68 2.51 26.40
CA ILE A 367 16.98 1.78 25.17
C ILE A 367 17.08 0.28 25.48
N VAL A 368 16.30 -0.53 24.76
CA VAL A 368 16.27 -1.99 24.92
C VAL A 368 16.67 -2.65 23.60
N GLU A 369 17.58 -3.62 23.68
CA GLU A 369 18.00 -4.42 22.53
C GLU A 369 17.09 -5.65 22.48
N VAL A 370 16.30 -5.79 21.40
CA VAL A 370 15.28 -6.84 21.27
C VAL A 370 15.50 -7.75 20.06
N GLY A 371 16.61 -7.59 19.36
CA GLY A 371 16.80 -8.28 18.09
C GLY A 371 15.89 -7.74 16.99
N ARG A 372 15.79 -8.48 15.90
CA ARG A 372 14.94 -8.11 14.76
C ARG A 372 14.01 -9.27 14.35
N PRO A 373 12.87 -9.44 15.04
CA PRO A 373 12.00 -10.60 14.85
C PRO A 373 11.44 -10.72 13.42
N GLN A 374 11.43 -9.65 12.63
CA GLN A 374 11.05 -9.69 11.21
C GLN A 374 11.99 -10.54 10.36
N LEU A 375 13.21 -10.82 10.85
CA LEU A 375 14.21 -11.63 10.15
C LEU A 375 14.07 -13.12 10.48
N ALA A 376 13.11 -13.54 11.31
CA ALA A 376 12.89 -14.94 11.66
C ALA A 376 12.77 -15.90 10.46
N PRO A 377 12.22 -15.50 9.29
CA PRO A 377 12.21 -16.38 8.11
C PRO A 377 13.58 -16.63 7.47
N ILE A 378 14.63 -15.88 7.82
CA ILE A 378 15.96 -16.03 7.22
C ILE A 378 16.68 -17.20 7.89
N GLU A 379 17.08 -18.19 7.09
CA GLU A 379 17.80 -19.36 7.56
C GLU A 379 19.29 -19.04 7.81
N THR A 380 19.77 -19.42 8.99
CA THR A 380 21.20 -19.38 9.33
C THR A 380 21.98 -20.36 8.46
N TRP A 381 23.12 -19.91 7.94
CA TRP A 381 24.00 -20.73 7.12
C TRP A 381 24.67 -21.83 7.92
N THR A 382 24.62 -23.05 7.39
CA THR A 382 25.25 -24.24 7.99
C THR A 382 26.72 -24.38 7.63
N GLY A 383 27.29 -23.45 6.84
CA GLY A 383 28.66 -23.54 6.34
C GLY A 383 28.83 -24.46 5.14
N THR A 384 27.74 -24.90 4.49
CA THR A 384 27.79 -25.73 3.28
C THR A 384 26.87 -25.15 2.21
N THR A 385 27.21 -25.35 0.94
CA THR A 385 26.36 -24.90 -0.18
C THR A 385 25.13 -25.79 -0.28
N LYS A 386 23.96 -25.20 -0.55
CA LYS A 386 22.71 -25.98 -0.68
C LYS A 386 22.73 -26.94 -1.86
N ASN A 387 23.45 -26.58 -2.91
CA ASN A 387 23.52 -27.32 -4.17
C ASN A 387 24.98 -27.57 -4.57
N PRO A 388 25.26 -28.50 -5.52
CA PRO A 388 26.62 -28.78 -5.99
C PRO A 388 27.34 -27.57 -6.62
N VAL A 389 26.59 -26.55 -7.04
CA VAL A 389 27.12 -25.26 -7.48
C VAL A 389 26.52 -24.17 -6.58
N PRO A 390 27.35 -23.26 -6.04
CA PRO A 390 26.84 -22.19 -5.20
C PRO A 390 25.94 -21.23 -5.97
N THR A 391 24.95 -20.69 -5.28
CA THR A 391 24.02 -19.69 -5.81
C THR A 391 24.36 -18.31 -5.26
N VAL A 392 24.67 -17.36 -6.15
CA VAL A 392 24.90 -15.97 -5.81
C VAL A 392 23.67 -15.13 -6.15
N LEU A 393 23.13 -14.44 -5.15
CA LEU A 393 22.07 -13.47 -5.32
C LEU A 393 22.66 -12.09 -5.63
N TYR A 394 22.30 -11.49 -6.76
CA TYR A 394 22.52 -10.07 -7.00
C TYR A 394 21.22 -9.29 -6.73
N ALA A 395 21.22 -8.48 -5.67
CA ALA A 395 20.07 -7.70 -5.22
C ALA A 395 20.44 -6.22 -5.07
N PRO A 396 20.50 -5.47 -6.19
CA PRO A 396 20.84 -4.05 -6.14
C PRO A 396 19.67 -3.18 -5.71
N THR A 397 20.00 -2.02 -5.14
CA THR A 397 19.04 -0.94 -4.90
C THR A 397 18.67 -0.22 -6.21
N TRP A 398 17.69 0.68 -6.11
CA TRP A 398 17.25 1.55 -7.19
C TRP A 398 17.91 2.92 -7.08
N GLU A 399 17.74 3.78 -8.07
CA GLU A 399 18.42 5.09 -8.15
C GLU A 399 18.12 6.11 -7.01
N GLY A 400 17.28 5.77 -6.04
CA GLY A 400 16.94 6.58 -4.88
C GLY A 400 15.98 7.72 -5.19
N TRP A 401 15.81 8.67 -4.26
CA TRP A 401 15.04 9.92 -4.49
C TRP A 401 15.92 11.14 -4.77
N ASP A 402 17.21 11.08 -4.40
CA ASP A 402 18.22 12.10 -4.67
C ASP A 402 19.26 11.62 -5.69
N ASP A 403 20.08 12.53 -6.20
CA ASP A 403 21.16 12.23 -7.15
C ASP A 403 22.50 11.97 -6.45
N ASN A 404 22.48 11.55 -5.17
CA ASN A 404 23.71 11.22 -4.47
C ASN A 404 24.42 10.04 -5.17
N PRO A 405 25.75 10.10 -5.32
CA PRO A 405 26.51 8.99 -5.87
C PRO A 405 26.40 7.77 -4.94
N GLY A 406 26.41 6.57 -5.51
CA GLY A 406 26.36 5.33 -4.74
C GLY A 406 24.96 4.80 -4.40
N ASN A 407 23.89 5.47 -4.83
CA ASN A 407 22.52 5.03 -4.58
C ASN A 407 22.16 3.67 -5.18
N THR A 408 22.87 3.21 -6.21
CA THR A 408 22.67 1.89 -6.83
C THR A 408 23.93 1.44 -7.56
N SER A 409 24.28 0.16 -7.41
CA SER A 409 25.35 -0.50 -8.17
C SER A 409 24.99 -0.70 -9.64
N LEU A 410 23.70 -0.67 -10.00
CA LEU A 410 23.24 -0.99 -11.35
C LEU A 410 23.95 -0.17 -12.41
N LEU A 411 24.02 1.15 -12.21
CA LEU A 411 24.49 2.08 -13.24
C LEU A 411 25.98 1.93 -13.58
N LEU A 412 26.81 1.60 -12.59
CA LEU A 412 28.27 1.67 -12.70
C LEU A 412 28.95 0.30 -12.64
N ALA A 413 28.37 -0.66 -11.93
CA ALA A 413 28.97 -1.97 -11.69
C ALA A 413 28.09 -3.16 -12.13
N GLY A 414 26.77 -2.99 -12.23
CA GLY A 414 25.83 -4.10 -12.36
C GLY A 414 26.11 -5.07 -13.52
N GLU A 415 26.43 -4.54 -14.71
CA GLU A 415 26.78 -5.39 -15.86
C GLU A 415 28.12 -6.12 -15.67
N ASN A 416 29.09 -5.50 -14.97
CA ASN A 416 30.39 -6.10 -14.68
C ASN A 416 30.26 -7.20 -13.62
N ILE A 417 29.48 -6.97 -12.57
CA ILE A 417 29.15 -7.97 -11.54
C ILE A 417 28.54 -9.21 -12.19
N VAL A 418 27.49 -9.02 -13.00
CA VAL A 418 26.80 -10.15 -13.65
C VAL A 418 27.74 -10.86 -14.61
N ARG A 419 28.53 -10.15 -15.42
CA ARG A 419 29.52 -10.76 -16.31
C ARG A 419 30.56 -11.56 -15.54
N GLY A 420 31.09 -11.02 -14.43
CA GLY A 420 32.05 -11.71 -13.57
C GLY A 420 31.48 -12.99 -12.97
N LEU A 421 30.23 -12.95 -12.48
CA LEU A 421 29.56 -14.14 -11.95
C LEU A 421 29.31 -15.21 -13.03
N LEU A 422 28.87 -14.81 -14.23
CA LEU A 422 28.58 -15.76 -15.31
C LEU A 422 29.84 -16.41 -15.89
N ASN A 423 30.97 -15.70 -15.84
CA ASN A 423 32.26 -16.16 -16.38
C ASN A 423 33.21 -16.74 -15.31
N ALA A 424 32.72 -16.99 -14.10
CA ALA A 424 33.55 -17.54 -13.03
C ALA A 424 34.15 -18.91 -13.41
N ASP A 425 35.45 -19.11 -13.14
CA ASP A 425 36.18 -20.36 -13.45
C ASP A 425 35.51 -21.58 -12.81
N ARG A 426 35.07 -21.42 -11.56
CA ARG A 426 34.18 -22.37 -10.88
C ARG A 426 32.74 -21.93 -11.16
N PRO A 427 31.92 -22.75 -11.83
CA PRO A 427 30.56 -22.37 -12.18
C PRO A 427 29.77 -21.97 -10.94
N VAL A 428 28.99 -20.89 -11.06
CA VAL A 428 27.98 -20.45 -10.07
C VAL A 428 26.59 -20.36 -10.70
N ARG A 429 25.55 -20.41 -9.89
CA ARG A 429 24.19 -20.00 -10.28
C ARG A 429 24.00 -18.54 -9.89
N VAL A 430 23.31 -17.78 -10.74
CA VAL A 430 23.03 -16.36 -10.50
C VAL A 430 21.52 -16.18 -10.38
N ILE A 431 21.09 -15.63 -9.25
CA ILE A 431 19.72 -15.13 -9.06
C ILE A 431 19.82 -13.60 -9.07
N TYR A 432 19.05 -12.94 -9.92
CA TYR A 432 18.95 -11.49 -9.97
C TYR A 432 17.58 -11.03 -9.50
N LYS A 433 17.56 -10.24 -8.42
CA LYS A 433 16.34 -9.67 -7.83
C LYS A 433 16.43 -8.15 -7.85
N PRO A 434 15.98 -7.47 -8.93
CA PRO A 434 15.97 -6.02 -8.97
C PRO A 434 14.98 -5.44 -7.96
N HIS A 435 15.30 -4.25 -7.44
CA HIS A 435 14.36 -3.48 -6.64
C HIS A 435 13.10 -3.12 -7.45
N PRO A 436 11.88 -3.16 -6.88
CA PRO A 436 10.63 -2.90 -7.61
C PRO A 436 10.53 -1.47 -8.18
N PHE A 437 11.31 -0.53 -7.63
CA PHE A 437 11.36 0.86 -8.11
C PHE A 437 12.47 1.15 -9.13
N THR A 438 13.24 0.13 -9.53
CA THR A 438 14.32 0.31 -10.51
C THR A 438 13.78 0.93 -11.80
N GLY A 439 14.34 2.08 -12.18
CA GLY A 439 14.00 2.75 -13.42
C GLY A 439 12.74 3.62 -13.38
N ILE A 440 12.14 3.85 -12.20
CA ILE A 440 11.03 4.80 -12.02
C ILE A 440 11.50 6.24 -12.28
N ARG A 441 12.71 6.61 -11.83
CA ARG A 441 13.28 7.95 -11.97
C ARG A 441 14.33 8.02 -13.09
N SER A 442 15.08 6.95 -13.31
CA SER A 442 16.20 6.90 -14.25
C SER A 442 15.95 5.94 -15.41
N ALA A 443 15.70 6.50 -16.61
CA ALA A 443 15.62 5.71 -17.84
C ALA A 443 16.93 4.95 -18.13
N LYS A 444 18.08 5.47 -17.68
CA LYS A 444 19.37 4.78 -17.78
C LYS A 444 19.39 3.53 -16.89
N ALA A 445 18.94 3.63 -15.63
CA ALA A 445 18.86 2.48 -14.73
C ALA A 445 17.92 1.41 -15.27
N LYS A 446 16.76 1.81 -15.81
CA LYS A 446 15.83 0.92 -16.51
C LYS A 446 16.47 0.18 -17.68
N ALA A 447 17.27 0.89 -18.48
CA ALA A 447 17.97 0.30 -19.61
C ALA A 447 19.06 -0.70 -19.17
N VAL A 448 19.75 -0.43 -18.05
CA VAL A 448 20.74 -1.36 -17.48
C VAL A 448 20.05 -2.60 -16.92
N ASP A 449 18.97 -2.47 -16.13
CA ASP A 449 18.16 -3.59 -15.64
C ASP A 449 17.75 -4.52 -16.79
N PHE A 450 17.24 -3.94 -17.88
CA PHE A 450 16.89 -4.71 -19.07
C PHE A 450 18.08 -5.46 -19.68
N ARG A 451 19.26 -4.84 -19.78
CA ARG A 451 20.47 -5.51 -20.30
C ARG A 451 20.96 -6.63 -19.38
N ILE A 452 20.92 -6.44 -18.06
CA ILE A 452 21.28 -7.47 -17.09
C ILE A 452 20.33 -8.67 -17.20
N LYS A 453 19.02 -8.43 -17.27
CA LYS A 453 18.01 -9.48 -17.50
C LYS A 453 18.27 -10.24 -18.79
N ALA A 454 18.59 -9.53 -19.87
CA ALA A 454 18.93 -10.14 -21.15
C ALA A 454 20.22 -10.99 -21.06
N MET A 455 21.24 -10.52 -20.34
CA MET A 455 22.50 -11.24 -20.13
C MET A 455 22.28 -12.56 -19.37
N ILE A 456 21.52 -12.52 -18.27
CA ILE A 456 21.16 -13.68 -17.46
C ILE A 456 20.28 -14.64 -18.28
N GLY A 457 19.29 -14.13 -19.01
CA GLY A 457 18.43 -14.93 -19.87
C GLY A 457 19.20 -15.66 -20.97
N LYS A 458 20.16 -14.98 -21.62
CA LYS A 458 21.06 -15.58 -22.60
C LYS A 458 21.93 -16.67 -21.96
N ALA A 459 22.57 -16.38 -20.83
CA ALA A 459 23.40 -17.37 -20.14
C ALA A 459 22.60 -18.57 -19.64
N ALA A 460 21.33 -18.38 -19.22
CA ALA A 460 20.44 -19.49 -18.87
C ALA A 460 20.15 -20.38 -20.09
N GLN A 461 19.94 -19.80 -21.27
CA GLN A 461 19.73 -20.56 -22.51
C GLN A 461 20.98 -21.33 -22.95
N GLU A 462 22.15 -20.69 -22.91
CA GLU A 462 23.43 -21.33 -23.21
C GLU A 462 23.71 -22.48 -22.24
N ARG A 463 23.47 -22.25 -20.94
CA ARG A 463 23.58 -23.29 -19.91
C ARG A 463 22.61 -24.44 -20.13
N ALA A 464 21.38 -24.17 -20.59
CA ALA A 464 20.41 -25.23 -20.90
C ALA A 464 20.80 -26.10 -22.11
N ALA A 465 21.65 -25.59 -23.01
CA ALA A 465 22.15 -26.31 -24.18
C ALA A 465 23.44 -27.11 -23.92
N ASP A 466 24.14 -26.83 -22.82
CA ASP A 466 25.34 -27.56 -22.40
C ASP A 466 24.99 -29.04 -22.07
N PRO A 467 25.69 -30.03 -22.67
CA PRO A 467 25.45 -31.45 -22.43
C PRO A 467 25.42 -31.85 -20.94
N ARG A 468 26.23 -31.19 -20.09
CA ARG A 468 26.25 -31.42 -18.63
C ARG A 468 24.87 -31.19 -18.03
N TRP A 469 24.24 -30.05 -18.37
CA TRP A 469 22.98 -29.63 -17.78
C TRP A 469 21.77 -30.22 -18.50
N VAL A 470 21.88 -30.59 -19.78
CA VAL A 470 20.85 -31.37 -20.49
C VAL A 470 20.62 -32.72 -19.81
N LYS A 471 21.69 -33.39 -19.38
CA LYS A 471 21.60 -34.64 -18.62
C LYS A 471 20.84 -34.44 -17.31
N GLU A 472 21.15 -33.37 -16.58
CA GLU A 472 20.46 -33.08 -15.32
C GLU A 472 19.02 -32.60 -15.50
N ALA A 473 18.74 -31.84 -16.55
CA ALA A 473 17.37 -31.49 -16.90
C ALA A 473 16.54 -32.75 -17.22
N SER A 474 17.15 -33.72 -17.91
CA SER A 474 16.50 -34.99 -18.27
C SER A 474 16.24 -35.86 -17.04
N SER A 475 17.20 -35.95 -16.11
CA SER A 475 17.03 -36.69 -14.85
C SER A 475 15.99 -36.04 -13.94
N ALA A 476 15.93 -34.71 -13.88
CA ALA A 476 14.98 -33.96 -13.07
C ALA A 476 13.60 -33.75 -13.71
N ALA A 477 13.40 -34.10 -14.99
CA ALA A 477 12.23 -33.70 -15.78
C ALA A 477 10.88 -34.09 -15.15
N ALA A 478 10.81 -35.28 -14.52
CA ALA A 478 9.60 -35.72 -13.83
C ALA A 478 9.31 -34.87 -12.58
N GLY A 479 10.34 -34.58 -11.77
CA GLY A 479 10.23 -33.71 -10.59
C GLY A 479 9.84 -32.28 -10.94
N LEU A 480 10.42 -31.71 -12.01
CA LEU A 480 10.07 -30.37 -12.48
C LEU A 480 8.60 -30.28 -12.93
N ARG A 481 8.08 -31.31 -13.62
CA ARG A 481 6.66 -31.37 -14.00
C ARG A 481 5.74 -31.48 -12.79
N ALA A 482 6.11 -32.30 -11.81
CA ALA A 482 5.36 -32.43 -10.56
C ALA A 482 5.33 -31.10 -9.78
N ALA A 483 6.46 -30.42 -9.63
CA ALA A 483 6.55 -29.12 -8.96
C ALA A 483 5.70 -28.04 -9.63
N ARG A 484 5.65 -28.01 -10.98
CA ARG A 484 4.78 -27.07 -11.70
C ARG A 484 3.29 -27.35 -11.48
N ALA A 485 2.90 -28.63 -11.44
CA ALA A 485 1.52 -29.01 -11.16
C ALA A 485 1.13 -28.67 -9.70
N GLU A 486 2.04 -28.92 -8.76
CA GLU A 486 1.89 -28.55 -7.35
C GLU A 486 1.74 -27.04 -7.17
N LEU A 487 2.64 -26.25 -7.76
CA LEU A 487 2.57 -24.79 -7.71
C LEU A 487 1.23 -24.26 -8.25
N ALA A 488 0.78 -24.76 -9.40
CA ALA A 488 -0.51 -24.37 -9.97
C ALA A 488 -1.70 -24.73 -9.06
N GLY A 489 -1.62 -25.87 -8.37
CA GLY A 489 -2.62 -26.27 -7.37
C GLY A 489 -2.62 -25.35 -6.13
N ILE A 490 -1.45 -24.98 -5.63
CA ILE A 490 -1.29 -24.04 -4.51
C ILE A 490 -1.83 -22.66 -4.90
N GLU A 491 -1.50 -22.16 -6.09
CA GLU A 491 -1.98 -20.87 -6.60
C GLU A 491 -3.50 -20.84 -6.74
N ALA A 492 -4.10 -21.89 -7.31
CA ALA A 492 -5.56 -22.01 -7.39
C ALA A 492 -6.21 -21.99 -6.00
N ARG A 493 -5.62 -22.69 -5.02
CA ARG A 493 -6.14 -22.72 -3.65
C ARG A 493 -5.97 -21.38 -2.93
N LEU A 494 -4.84 -20.70 -3.10
CA LEU A 494 -4.63 -19.35 -2.59
C LEU A 494 -5.65 -18.37 -3.18
N ASP A 495 -5.93 -18.45 -4.48
CA ASP A 495 -6.91 -17.59 -5.17
C ASP A 495 -8.35 -17.81 -4.68
N GLU A 496 -8.70 -19.03 -4.26
CA GLU A 496 -9.97 -19.33 -3.59
C GLU A 496 -10.00 -18.71 -2.18
N LEU A 497 -8.92 -18.86 -1.43
CA LEU A 497 -8.83 -18.40 -0.04
C LEU A 497 -8.70 -16.89 0.10
N VAL A 498 -8.25 -16.13 -0.90
CA VAL A 498 -8.05 -14.67 -0.80
C VAL A 498 -9.36 -13.86 -0.97
N LYS A 499 -10.51 -14.50 -1.24
CA LYS A 499 -11.80 -13.80 -1.49
C LYS A 499 -12.85 -13.95 -0.37
N PRO A 500 -12.70 -13.32 0.81
CA PRO A 500 -13.84 -13.18 1.70
C PRO A 500 -14.74 -12.07 1.15
N GLY A 501 -15.82 -12.45 0.45
CA GLY A 501 -16.86 -11.53 0.03
C GLY A 501 -16.92 -11.26 -1.47
N ARG A 502 -17.92 -10.47 -1.87
CA ARG A 502 -18.18 -10.18 -3.28
C ARG A 502 -17.22 -9.09 -3.79
N ALA A 503 -16.84 -9.20 -5.06
CA ALA A 503 -16.02 -8.18 -5.71
C ALA A 503 -16.73 -6.81 -5.69
N GLY A 504 -16.01 -5.77 -5.22
CA GLY A 504 -16.49 -4.40 -5.21
C GLY A 504 -17.42 -4.02 -4.04
N GLY A 505 -17.36 -4.75 -2.92
CA GLY A 505 -17.94 -4.30 -1.65
C GLY A 505 -17.33 -2.98 -1.14
N ASP A 506 -18.01 -2.31 -0.22
CA ASP A 506 -17.46 -1.16 0.51
C ASP A 506 -16.78 -1.60 1.82
N ASP A 507 -16.06 -0.69 2.48
CA ASP A 507 -15.36 -1.00 3.74
C ASP A 507 -16.27 -1.58 4.84
N ALA A 508 -17.56 -1.24 4.82
CA ALA A 508 -18.51 -1.74 5.81
C ALA A 508 -18.80 -3.22 5.57
N GLU A 509 -19.04 -3.59 4.31
CA GLU A 509 -19.18 -4.98 3.91
C GLU A 509 -17.89 -5.77 4.15
N GLU A 510 -16.73 -5.20 3.80
CA GLU A 510 -15.42 -5.81 4.09
C GLU A 510 -15.25 -6.06 5.59
N SER A 511 -15.60 -5.09 6.44
CA SER A 511 -15.57 -5.24 7.90
C SER A 511 -16.48 -6.36 8.41
N ARG A 512 -17.62 -6.61 7.74
CA ARG A 512 -18.54 -7.69 8.09
C ARG A 512 -17.99 -9.07 7.70
N VAL A 513 -17.36 -9.19 6.54
CA VAL A 513 -16.92 -10.50 6.00
C VAL A 513 -15.49 -10.86 6.39
N SER A 514 -14.67 -9.87 6.77
CA SER A 514 -13.32 -10.07 7.27
C SER A 514 -13.36 -10.53 8.72
N LEU A 515 -13.95 -11.69 8.99
CA LEU A 515 -13.95 -12.33 10.30
C LEU A 515 -12.65 -13.10 10.53
N ALA A 516 -12.25 -13.20 11.79
CA ALA A 516 -11.12 -14.04 12.17
C ALA A 516 -11.46 -15.50 11.88
N ASP A 517 -10.67 -16.14 11.03
CA ASP A 517 -10.80 -17.56 10.71
C ASP A 517 -9.43 -18.22 10.89
N PRO A 518 -9.15 -18.75 12.10
CA PRO A 518 -7.86 -19.35 12.41
C PRO A 518 -7.50 -20.51 11.48
N ALA A 519 -8.49 -21.31 11.04
CA ALA A 519 -8.25 -22.45 10.17
C ALA A 519 -7.82 -21.98 8.77
N ARG A 520 -8.54 -21.02 8.19
CA ARG A 520 -8.17 -20.41 6.91
C ARG A 520 -6.82 -19.69 6.98
N GLN A 521 -6.54 -19.00 8.07
CA GLN A 521 -5.26 -18.29 8.26
C GLN A 521 -4.09 -19.28 8.36
N ALA A 522 -4.26 -20.37 9.11
CA ALA A 522 -3.26 -21.45 9.18
C ALA A 522 -3.04 -22.11 7.81
N GLU A 523 -4.12 -22.33 7.04
CA GLU A 523 -4.04 -22.84 5.68
C GLU A 523 -3.30 -21.87 4.74
N LEU A 524 -3.62 -20.57 4.78
CA LEU A 524 -2.92 -19.53 4.02
C LEU A 524 -1.41 -19.47 4.35
N ALA A 525 -1.05 -19.55 5.63
CA ALA A 525 0.35 -19.57 6.06
C ALA A 525 1.07 -20.81 5.51
N THR A 526 0.43 -21.98 5.62
CA THR A 526 0.98 -23.25 5.10
C THR A 526 1.14 -23.22 3.59
N LEU A 527 0.13 -22.75 2.85
CA LEU A 527 0.17 -22.66 1.39
C LEU A 527 1.20 -21.66 0.90
N ARG A 528 1.41 -20.54 1.60
CA ARG A 528 2.47 -19.58 1.25
C ARG A 528 3.86 -20.17 1.41
N ALA A 529 4.11 -20.83 2.55
CA ALA A 529 5.38 -21.53 2.76
C ALA A 529 5.61 -22.64 1.70
N ALA A 530 4.55 -23.39 1.36
CA ALA A 530 4.60 -24.41 0.31
C ALA A 530 4.77 -23.79 -1.10
N TRP A 531 4.19 -22.62 -1.37
CA TRP A 531 4.31 -21.92 -2.65
C TRP A 531 5.78 -21.57 -2.93
N ASP A 532 6.51 -21.06 -1.93
CA ASP A 532 7.91 -20.68 -2.08
C ASP A 532 8.77 -21.91 -2.42
N ASP A 533 8.61 -23.02 -1.68
CA ASP A 533 9.33 -24.28 -1.97
C ASP A 533 8.98 -24.83 -3.36
N ALA A 534 7.70 -24.90 -3.71
CA ALA A 534 7.24 -25.37 -5.01
C ALA A 534 7.78 -24.50 -6.15
N TYR A 535 7.79 -23.18 -5.98
CA TYR A 535 8.32 -22.21 -6.95
C TYR A 535 9.78 -22.53 -7.30
N TRP A 536 10.65 -22.69 -6.30
CA TRP A 536 12.06 -22.96 -6.50
C TRP A 536 12.34 -24.34 -7.11
N ARG A 537 11.42 -25.31 -6.96
CA ARG A 537 11.46 -26.63 -7.60
C ARG A 537 10.95 -26.66 -9.05
N THR A 538 10.36 -25.57 -9.57
CA THR A 538 9.81 -25.56 -10.95
C THR A 538 10.87 -25.48 -12.06
N PHE A 539 12.13 -25.26 -11.68
CA PHE A 539 13.32 -25.18 -12.53
C PHE A 539 14.52 -25.83 -11.84
N GLY A 540 15.55 -26.15 -12.62
CA GLY A 540 16.76 -26.80 -12.11
C GLY A 540 17.55 -25.90 -11.16
N TRP A 541 18.17 -26.50 -10.13
CA TRP A 541 18.99 -25.80 -9.14
C TRP A 541 20.25 -25.14 -9.72
N TRP A 542 20.59 -25.41 -10.99
CA TRP A 542 21.72 -24.86 -11.74
C TRP A 542 21.35 -23.68 -12.65
N GLU A 543 20.06 -23.41 -12.84
CA GLU A 543 19.57 -22.44 -13.81
C GLU A 543 19.71 -21.00 -13.30
N HIS A 544 20.32 -20.12 -14.09
CA HIS A 544 20.30 -18.67 -13.81
C HIS A 544 18.87 -18.14 -13.87
N ARG A 545 18.51 -17.24 -12.96
CA ARG A 545 17.14 -16.72 -12.86
C ARG A 545 17.09 -15.23 -12.57
N THR A 546 16.15 -14.57 -13.23
CA THR A 546 15.66 -13.25 -12.82
C THR A 546 14.36 -13.46 -12.06
N VAL A 547 14.25 -12.85 -10.88
CA VAL A 547 13.06 -12.89 -10.05
C VAL A 547 12.37 -11.53 -10.10
N ASP A 548 11.41 -11.39 -11.01
CA ASP A 548 10.60 -10.18 -11.16
C ASP A 548 9.36 -10.22 -10.26
N GLY A 549 8.80 -9.05 -9.94
CA GLY A 549 7.53 -8.94 -9.18
C GLY A 549 7.69 -9.00 -7.66
N ALA A 550 6.57 -9.19 -6.95
CA ALA A 550 6.52 -9.17 -5.49
C ALA A 550 6.86 -10.53 -4.83
N GLN A 551 6.76 -11.62 -5.59
CA GLN A 551 6.99 -12.99 -5.12
C GLN A 551 7.98 -13.73 -6.05
N PRO A 552 8.81 -14.65 -5.53
CA PRO A 552 9.11 -14.87 -4.11
C PRO A 552 9.65 -13.60 -3.42
N LYS A 553 9.51 -13.52 -2.09
CA LYS A 553 10.00 -12.38 -1.32
C LYS A 553 11.54 -12.36 -1.35
N LEU A 554 12.10 -11.23 -0.92
CA LEU A 554 13.55 -11.07 -0.87
C LEU A 554 14.22 -12.07 0.10
N TYR A 555 13.60 -12.35 1.25
CA TYR A 555 14.15 -13.28 2.23
C TYR A 555 14.15 -14.73 1.73
N ASP A 556 13.18 -15.11 0.89
CA ASP A 556 13.19 -16.43 0.23
C ASP A 556 14.37 -16.52 -0.75
N CYS A 557 14.69 -15.43 -1.45
CA CYS A 557 15.90 -15.35 -2.28
C CYS A 557 17.18 -15.46 -1.43
N PHE A 558 17.20 -14.95 -0.21
CA PHE A 558 18.32 -15.14 0.72
C PHE A 558 18.47 -16.60 1.10
N ASN A 559 17.35 -17.27 1.40
CA ASN A 559 17.36 -18.68 1.76
C ASN A 559 17.83 -19.57 0.59
N GLN A 560 17.60 -19.17 -0.65
CA GLN A 560 18.04 -19.90 -1.85
C GLN A 560 19.45 -19.56 -2.33
N SER A 561 20.11 -18.58 -1.73
CA SER A 561 21.48 -18.20 -2.08
C SER A 561 22.49 -18.65 -1.04
N ASP A 562 23.72 -18.87 -1.48
CA ASP A 562 24.88 -19.17 -0.64
C ASP A 562 25.74 -17.90 -0.41
N ALA A 563 25.57 -16.87 -1.24
CA ALA A 563 26.12 -15.53 -1.06
C ALA A 563 25.28 -14.46 -1.75
N MET A 564 25.53 -13.19 -1.38
CA MET A 564 24.88 -12.04 -1.99
C MET A 564 25.88 -10.98 -2.47
N VAL A 565 25.57 -10.35 -3.61
CA VAL A 565 26.16 -9.09 -4.05
C VAL A 565 25.08 -8.01 -3.98
N SER A 566 25.40 -6.87 -3.39
CA SER A 566 24.50 -5.71 -3.30
C SER A 566 25.31 -4.40 -3.29
N ASP A 567 24.68 -3.32 -2.86
CA ASP A 567 25.20 -1.97 -2.65
C ASP A 567 24.72 -1.46 -1.27
N ILE A 568 24.86 -0.16 -1.00
CA ILE A 568 24.51 0.40 0.32
C ILE A 568 23.00 0.31 0.54
N SER A 569 22.57 -0.67 1.34
CA SER A 569 21.15 -0.98 1.54
C SER A 569 20.88 -1.60 2.90
N SER A 570 19.68 -1.37 3.46
CA SER A 570 19.19 -2.11 4.63
C SER A 570 19.11 -3.61 4.35
N VAL A 571 18.95 -4.00 3.08
CA VAL A 571 19.01 -5.40 2.60
C VAL A 571 20.30 -6.10 3.03
N VAL A 572 21.43 -5.38 3.11
CA VAL A 572 22.71 -5.93 3.57
C VAL A 572 22.63 -6.31 5.05
N SER A 573 22.05 -5.43 5.88
CA SER A 573 21.83 -5.71 7.29
C SER A 573 20.86 -6.88 7.51
N ASP A 574 19.84 -7.04 6.65
CA ASP A 574 18.93 -8.19 6.69
C ASP A 574 19.68 -9.48 6.33
N PHE A 575 20.46 -9.48 5.24
CA PHE A 575 21.19 -10.65 4.77
C PHE A 575 22.24 -11.15 5.77
N LEU A 576 22.83 -10.23 6.55
CA LEU A 576 23.75 -10.58 7.64
C LEU A 576 23.13 -11.54 8.67
N ALA A 577 21.80 -11.57 8.83
CA ALA A 577 21.13 -12.54 9.69
C ALA A 577 21.43 -14.00 9.28
N SER A 578 21.61 -14.26 7.98
CA SER A 578 21.97 -15.58 7.47
C SER A 578 23.40 -16.00 7.81
N GLY A 579 24.31 -15.05 8.11
CA GLY A 579 25.74 -15.32 8.32
C GLY A 579 26.54 -15.65 7.05
N LYS A 580 25.89 -15.67 5.88
CA LYS A 580 26.50 -16.02 4.58
C LYS A 580 27.51 -14.96 4.11
N PRO A 581 28.50 -15.32 3.28
CA PRO A 581 29.38 -14.35 2.63
C PRO A 581 28.60 -13.35 1.76
N TYR A 582 29.05 -12.10 1.74
CA TYR A 582 28.44 -11.07 0.90
C TYR A 582 29.47 -10.03 0.43
N ALA A 583 29.14 -9.39 -0.68
CA ALA A 583 29.92 -8.31 -1.27
C ALA A 583 29.05 -7.07 -1.48
N VAL A 584 29.66 -5.89 -1.33
CA VAL A 584 29.00 -4.60 -1.47
C VAL A 584 29.82 -3.73 -2.41
N THR A 585 29.14 -3.10 -3.36
CA THR A 585 29.78 -2.24 -4.36
C THR A 585 30.02 -0.84 -3.83
N ASP A 586 31.27 -0.37 -3.88
CA ASP A 586 31.61 1.04 -3.69
C ASP A 586 31.49 1.79 -5.02
N SER A 587 30.25 2.08 -5.40
CA SER A 587 29.98 2.76 -6.68
C SER A 587 30.43 4.22 -6.71
N ALA A 588 30.64 4.82 -5.54
CA ALA A 588 31.16 6.18 -5.39
C ALA A 588 32.69 6.26 -5.43
N GLN A 589 33.39 5.11 -5.42
CA GLN A 589 34.85 5.01 -5.45
C GLN A 589 35.51 5.77 -4.28
N LEU A 590 34.93 5.67 -3.09
CA LEU A 590 35.51 6.24 -1.86
C LEU A 590 36.80 5.51 -1.45
N GLY A 591 36.95 4.26 -1.86
CA GLY A 591 38.02 3.36 -1.43
C GLY A 591 37.57 2.50 -0.25
N ALA A 592 38.03 1.26 -0.20
CA ALA A 592 37.50 0.24 0.71
C ALA A 592 37.51 0.63 2.20
N GLU A 593 38.60 1.23 2.69
CA GLU A 593 38.73 1.65 4.09
C GLU A 593 37.76 2.80 4.45
N GLU A 594 37.68 3.81 3.59
CA GLU A 594 36.75 4.92 3.75
C GLU A 594 35.29 4.44 3.69
N PHE A 595 35.00 3.57 2.72
CA PHE A 595 33.68 3.01 2.50
C PHE A 595 33.18 2.21 3.71
N LYS A 596 34.05 1.39 4.32
CA LYS A 596 33.76 0.65 5.56
C LYS A 596 33.62 1.56 6.77
N ARG A 597 34.36 2.68 6.83
CA ARG A 597 34.23 3.65 7.92
C ARG A 597 32.86 4.33 7.89
N GLN A 598 32.38 4.69 6.70
CA GLN A 598 31.09 5.36 6.54
C GLN A 598 29.89 4.42 6.66
N ASN A 599 30.06 3.11 6.42
CA ASN A 599 28.97 2.15 6.36
C ASN A 599 29.21 0.94 7.27
N THR A 600 28.53 0.90 8.42
CA THR A 600 28.72 -0.14 9.45
C THR A 600 28.40 -1.54 8.92
N ALA A 601 27.28 -1.72 8.23
CA ALA A 601 26.86 -3.00 7.64
C ALA A 601 27.85 -3.57 6.60
N VAL A 602 28.82 -2.78 6.15
CA VAL A 602 29.78 -3.14 5.09
C VAL A 602 31.14 -3.56 5.64
N ARG A 603 31.39 -3.37 6.95
CA ARG A 603 32.70 -3.64 7.59
C ARG A 603 33.22 -5.05 7.37
N ALA A 604 32.31 -6.03 7.27
CA ALA A 604 32.63 -7.45 7.06
C ALA A 604 32.24 -7.96 5.65
N ALA A 605 32.13 -7.06 4.67
CA ALA A 605 31.87 -7.39 3.27
C ALA A 605 33.15 -7.40 2.42
N VAL A 606 33.12 -8.15 1.31
CA VAL A 606 34.04 -7.92 0.19
C VAL A 606 33.62 -6.62 -0.51
N ILE A 607 34.55 -5.69 -0.70
CA ILE A 607 34.25 -4.40 -1.35
C ILE A 607 34.54 -4.52 -2.83
N LEU A 608 33.52 -4.33 -3.66
CA LEU A 608 33.66 -4.37 -5.10
C LEU A 608 33.89 -2.97 -5.65
N SER A 609 34.90 -2.84 -6.51
CA SER A 609 35.04 -1.69 -7.39
C SER A 609 33.96 -1.70 -8.48
N ASN A 610 33.83 -0.61 -9.25
CA ASN A 610 32.95 -0.59 -10.43
C ASN A 610 33.34 -1.63 -11.50
N GLY A 611 34.59 -2.11 -11.49
CA GLY A 611 35.05 -3.22 -12.33
C GLY A 611 34.64 -4.60 -11.81
N ALA A 612 34.28 -4.72 -10.52
CA ALA A 612 33.97 -5.96 -9.82
C ALA A 612 35.10 -7.01 -9.89
N GLU A 613 36.36 -6.57 -9.94
CA GLU A 613 37.54 -7.44 -10.04
C GLU A 613 37.73 -8.28 -8.76
N GLU A 614 37.24 -7.78 -7.63
CA GLU A 614 37.35 -8.41 -6.31
C GLU A 614 36.34 -9.55 -6.09
N LEU A 615 35.48 -9.83 -7.09
CA LEU A 615 34.43 -10.84 -6.99
C LEU A 615 34.97 -12.24 -6.69
N GLY A 616 36.20 -12.55 -7.13
CA GLY A 616 36.88 -13.81 -6.80
C GLY A 616 36.96 -14.06 -5.30
N GLN A 617 37.19 -13.03 -4.49
CA GLN A 617 37.27 -13.15 -3.03
C GLN A 617 35.94 -13.63 -2.41
N LEU A 618 34.80 -13.17 -2.95
CA LEU A 618 33.49 -13.64 -2.53
C LEU A 618 33.29 -15.11 -2.92
N LEU A 619 33.68 -15.47 -4.16
CA LEU A 619 33.50 -16.82 -4.67
C LEU A 619 34.38 -17.83 -3.92
N ASP A 620 35.59 -17.46 -3.55
CA ASP A 620 36.49 -18.30 -2.75
C ASP A 620 35.87 -18.57 -1.36
N ALA A 621 35.40 -17.52 -0.67
CA ALA A 621 34.75 -17.62 0.63
C ALA A 621 33.51 -18.53 0.63
N VAL A 622 32.75 -18.55 -0.47
CA VAL A 622 31.55 -19.40 -0.61
C VAL A 622 31.90 -20.85 -0.92
N ASN A 623 32.93 -21.06 -1.74
CA ASN A 623 33.34 -22.39 -2.16
C ASN A 623 34.07 -23.15 -1.04
N ASP A 624 34.86 -22.44 -0.23
CA ASP A 624 35.55 -23.00 0.91
C ASP A 624 35.45 -22.06 2.13
N PRO A 625 34.49 -22.31 3.05
CA PRO A 625 34.32 -21.50 4.25
C PRO A 625 35.55 -21.41 5.13
N ALA A 626 36.48 -22.38 5.06
CA ALA A 626 37.72 -22.33 5.83
C ALA A 626 38.68 -21.25 5.32
N THR A 627 38.51 -20.82 4.06
CA THR A 627 39.30 -19.77 3.43
C THR A 627 38.71 -18.38 3.59
N ASP A 628 37.55 -18.23 4.24
CA ASP A 628 36.85 -16.96 4.39
C ASP A 628 37.41 -16.12 5.56
N PRO A 629 38.24 -15.08 5.28
CA PRO A 629 38.81 -14.25 6.34
C PRO A 629 37.76 -13.37 7.03
N LEU A 630 36.60 -13.18 6.41
CA LEU A 630 35.52 -12.32 6.90
C LEU A 630 34.50 -13.08 7.74
N ALA A 631 34.57 -14.41 7.84
CA ALA A 631 33.61 -15.21 8.62
C ALA A 631 33.57 -14.80 10.11
N GLY A 632 34.73 -14.58 10.74
CA GLY A 632 34.84 -14.08 12.12
C GLY A 632 34.25 -12.67 12.28
N PRO A 633 34.78 -11.67 11.53
CA PRO A 633 34.22 -10.32 11.51
C PRO A 633 32.72 -10.25 11.19
N ARG A 634 32.19 -11.10 10.31
CA ARG A 634 30.75 -11.18 10.02
C ARG A 634 29.93 -11.63 11.21
N ARG A 635 30.39 -12.62 11.98
CA ARG A 635 29.70 -13.05 13.21
C ARG A 635 29.66 -11.95 14.27
N GLU A 636 30.77 -11.22 14.43
CA GLU A 636 30.83 -10.08 15.34
C GLU A 636 29.90 -8.95 14.88
N LEU A 637 29.95 -8.59 13.60
CA LEU A 637 29.11 -7.56 13.02
C LEU A 637 27.62 -7.92 13.11
N LYS A 638 27.25 -9.17 12.82
CA LYS A 638 25.88 -9.68 13.01
C LYS A 638 25.42 -9.48 14.45
N ARG A 639 26.23 -9.89 15.43
CA ARG A 639 25.89 -9.72 16.86
C ARG A 639 25.75 -8.25 17.25
N TYR A 640 26.63 -7.40 16.74
CA TYR A 640 26.60 -5.97 17.02
C TYR A 640 25.35 -5.29 16.45
N LEU A 641 24.93 -5.65 15.24
CA LEU A 641 23.78 -5.06 14.55
C LEU A 641 22.42 -5.66 14.99
N LEU A 642 22.36 -6.97 15.20
CA LEU A 642 21.10 -7.73 15.34
C LEU A 642 20.95 -8.44 16.69
N GLY A 643 21.92 -8.32 17.59
CA GLY A 643 21.92 -9.03 18.86
C GLY A 643 22.36 -10.50 18.75
N PRO A 644 22.27 -11.27 19.86
CA PRO A 644 22.64 -12.68 19.86
C PRO A 644 21.66 -13.54 19.05
N ASP A 645 22.14 -14.70 18.59
CA ASP A 645 21.29 -15.71 17.92
C ASP A 645 20.34 -16.40 18.91
N GLU A 646 20.79 -16.58 20.15
CA GLU A 646 20.04 -17.24 21.23
C GLU A 646 20.07 -16.37 22.51
N PRO A 647 18.92 -16.11 23.16
CA PRO A 647 17.57 -16.47 22.71
C PRO A 647 17.21 -15.74 21.40
N THR A 648 16.30 -16.30 20.61
CA THR A 648 15.89 -15.74 19.33
C THR A 648 15.36 -14.31 19.48
N SER A 649 15.39 -13.51 18.39
CA SER A 649 14.85 -12.15 18.43
C SER A 649 13.37 -12.10 18.83
N MET A 650 12.57 -13.12 18.50
CA MET A 650 11.17 -13.17 18.92
C MET A 650 11.03 -13.44 20.42
N GLU A 651 11.88 -14.30 21.00
CA GLU A 651 11.91 -14.54 22.45
C GLU A 651 12.40 -13.30 23.21
N GLN A 652 13.41 -12.59 22.69
CA GLN A 652 13.86 -11.30 23.23
C GLN A 652 12.74 -10.26 23.19
N PHE A 653 12.06 -10.13 22.05
CA PHE A 653 10.92 -9.23 21.89
C PHE A 653 9.78 -9.55 22.88
N ASN A 654 9.40 -10.82 23.01
CA ASN A 654 8.39 -11.24 23.98
C ASN A 654 8.83 -11.01 25.43
N ALA A 655 10.12 -11.22 25.74
CA ALA A 655 10.66 -10.92 27.06
C ALA A 655 10.56 -9.42 27.39
N ALA A 656 10.87 -8.55 26.42
CA ALA A 656 10.74 -7.10 26.58
C ALA A 656 9.26 -6.69 26.77
N VAL A 657 8.34 -7.26 25.99
CA VAL A 657 6.88 -7.05 26.15
C VAL A 657 6.42 -7.46 27.56
N ARG A 658 6.84 -8.63 28.07
CA ARG A 658 6.50 -9.10 29.42
C ARG A 658 7.05 -8.18 30.51
N ALA A 659 8.32 -7.79 30.39
CA ALA A 659 8.98 -6.90 31.35
C ALA A 659 8.26 -5.54 31.42
N LEU A 660 7.93 -4.97 30.27
CA LEU A 660 7.27 -3.67 30.18
C LEU A 660 5.81 -3.74 30.63
N THR A 661 5.13 -4.87 30.39
CA THR A 661 3.80 -5.16 30.93
C THR A 661 3.82 -5.15 32.46
N ALA A 662 4.78 -5.85 33.08
CA ALA A 662 4.93 -5.84 34.54
C ALA A 662 5.20 -4.44 35.09
N LYS A 663 6.05 -3.64 34.41
CA LYS A 663 6.26 -2.22 34.76
C LYS A 663 4.97 -1.40 34.70
N ALA A 664 4.14 -1.60 33.67
CA ALA A 664 2.86 -0.91 33.51
C ALA A 664 1.89 -1.26 34.65
N GLU A 665 1.78 -2.55 34.98
CA GLU A 665 0.90 -3.04 36.04
C GLU A 665 1.31 -2.55 37.43
N ALA A 666 2.60 -2.64 37.76
CA ALA A 666 3.15 -2.12 39.02
C ALA A 666 2.89 -0.62 39.17
N ARG A 667 3.10 0.17 38.10
CA ARG A 667 2.77 1.59 38.08
C ARG A 667 1.28 1.82 38.35
N ASN A 668 0.41 1.11 37.64
CA ASN A 668 -1.04 1.29 37.74
C ASN A 668 -1.54 0.95 39.16
N ALA A 669 -1.06 -0.14 39.75
CA ALA A 669 -1.37 -0.51 41.12
C ALA A 669 -0.92 0.56 42.12
N GLY A 670 0.32 1.06 41.98
CA GLY A 670 0.84 2.11 42.86
C GLY A 670 0.10 3.45 42.73
N VAL A 671 -0.37 3.81 41.53
CA VAL A 671 -1.22 4.99 41.34
C VAL A 671 -2.59 4.79 41.99
N ALA A 672 -3.22 3.64 41.79
CA ALA A 672 -4.51 3.33 42.39
C ALA A 672 -4.46 3.35 43.92
N GLN A 673 -3.39 2.82 44.52
CA GLN A 673 -3.16 2.88 45.96
C GLN A 673 -3.05 4.34 46.45
N ARG A 674 -2.22 5.17 45.80
CA ARG A 674 -2.05 6.59 46.19
C ARG A 674 -3.35 7.39 46.08
N ILE A 675 -4.17 7.13 45.07
CA ILE A 675 -5.48 7.77 44.92
C ILE A 675 -6.44 7.29 46.02
N GLY A 676 -6.45 6.00 46.33
CA GLY A 676 -7.26 5.45 47.42
C GLY A 676 -6.88 5.98 48.81
N GLU A 677 -5.58 6.22 49.05
CA GLU A 677 -5.04 6.79 50.29
C GLU A 677 -5.35 8.29 50.47
N GLN A 678 -5.56 9.03 49.38
CA GLN A 678 -5.83 10.48 49.42
C GLN A 678 -7.25 10.84 49.90
N GLY A 679 -8.14 9.86 50.08
CA GLY A 679 -9.54 10.09 50.48
C GLY A 679 -10.35 10.84 49.41
N ALA A 680 -11.68 10.78 49.49
CA ALA A 680 -12.53 11.52 48.56
C ALA A 680 -12.20 13.03 48.61
N PRO A 681 -12.06 13.72 47.47
CA PRO A 681 -11.82 15.16 47.47
C PRO A 681 -12.93 15.84 48.28
N LYS A 682 -12.55 16.68 49.25
CA LYS A 682 -13.51 17.56 49.92
C LYS A 682 -14.23 18.36 48.83
N PRO A 683 -15.58 18.46 48.87
CA PRO A 683 -16.31 19.23 47.89
C PRO A 683 -15.76 20.66 47.86
N ASP A 684 -15.49 21.12 46.65
CA ASP A 684 -14.95 22.44 46.37
C ASP A 684 -15.93 23.50 46.93
N PRO A 685 -15.54 24.32 47.93
CA PRO A 685 -16.44 25.33 48.49
C PRO A 685 -16.89 26.35 47.43
N GLU A 686 -16.17 26.51 46.32
CA GLU A 686 -16.59 27.38 45.21
C GLU A 686 -17.74 26.81 44.37
N ALA A 687 -17.94 25.49 44.37
CA ALA A 687 -19.10 24.88 43.69
C ALA A 687 -20.44 25.19 44.39
N SER A 688 -20.39 25.68 45.63
CA SER A 688 -21.57 26.12 46.39
C SER A 688 -21.90 27.61 46.25
N SER A 689 -21.02 28.41 45.64
CA SER A 689 -21.21 29.86 45.46
C SER A 689 -21.49 30.27 44.01
N SER A 690 -21.31 29.39 43.02
CA SER A 690 -21.83 29.60 41.66
C SER A 690 -23.28 29.15 41.59
N GLY A 691 -24.22 30.06 41.87
CA GLY A 691 -25.66 29.82 41.80
C GLY A 691 -26.15 29.41 40.39
N ALA A 692 -26.15 28.11 40.11
CA ALA A 692 -26.98 27.48 39.09
C ALA A 692 -27.85 26.44 39.82
N GLY A 693 -29.12 26.79 39.98
CA GLY A 693 -30.02 26.20 40.95
C GLY A 693 -30.57 24.81 40.61
N ASP A 694 -31.09 24.19 41.67
CA ASP A 694 -31.96 23.04 41.64
C ASP A 694 -33.21 23.34 40.77
N GLY A 695 -33.48 22.48 39.78
CA GLY A 695 -34.67 22.58 38.95
C GLY A 695 -34.90 21.32 38.13
N GLU A 696 -35.97 20.60 38.47
CA GLU A 696 -36.54 19.50 37.70
C GLU A 696 -37.00 19.94 36.29
N ALA A 697 -37.24 18.92 35.45
CA ALA A 697 -37.61 18.92 34.05
C ALA A 697 -38.51 20.05 33.53
N GLU A 698 -38.07 20.70 32.44
CA GLU A 698 -38.98 21.18 31.40
C GLU A 698 -38.31 21.16 30.01
N SER A 699 -39.06 20.65 29.04
CA SER A 699 -38.72 20.59 27.62
C SER A 699 -38.73 21.96 26.94
N VAL A 700 -37.89 22.15 25.91
CA VAL A 700 -38.22 22.65 24.54
C VAL A 700 -37.03 23.38 23.89
N ALA A 701 -36.61 22.82 22.75
CA ALA A 701 -36.13 23.42 21.49
C ALA A 701 -35.03 24.52 21.44
N ALA A 702 -34.27 24.36 20.34
CA ALA A 702 -33.52 25.36 19.57
C ALA A 702 -32.06 25.66 19.97
N ALA A 703 -31.14 24.94 19.32
CA ALA A 703 -29.85 25.50 18.91
C ALA A 703 -29.32 24.75 17.67
N THR A 704 -29.84 25.13 16.50
CA THR A 704 -29.15 24.98 15.22
C THR A 704 -28.01 26.00 15.11
N ALA A 705 -26.94 25.59 14.46
CA ALA A 705 -25.87 26.39 13.85
C ALA A 705 -24.77 26.93 14.78
N ALA A 706 -23.71 26.13 14.92
CA ALA A 706 -22.35 26.66 14.90
C ALA A 706 -21.53 25.77 13.95
N ALA A 707 -21.07 26.38 12.86
CA ALA A 707 -20.23 25.77 11.86
C ALA A 707 -18.84 25.49 12.43
N ASP A 708 -18.33 24.29 12.16
CA ASP A 708 -16.96 23.86 12.40
C ASP A 708 -16.06 24.46 11.32
N PRO A 709 -15.09 25.34 11.65
CA PRO A 709 -14.23 25.98 10.68
C PRO A 709 -12.87 25.26 10.62
N ASP A 710 -12.82 23.94 10.44
CA ASP A 710 -11.57 23.25 10.09
C ASP A 710 -11.85 21.87 9.46
N VAL A 711 -12.24 21.87 8.19
CA VAL A 711 -12.11 20.71 7.31
C VAL A 711 -11.61 21.19 5.94
N PRO A 712 -10.47 20.68 5.43
CA PRO A 712 -10.08 20.89 4.04
C PRO A 712 -10.97 20.16 3.04
#